data_AF-A0A973MPU1-F1
#
_entry.id   AF-A0A973MPU1-F1
#
_cell.length_a   1.000
_cell.length_b   1.000
_cell.length_c   1.000
_cell.angle_alpha   90.00
_cell.angle_beta   90.00
_cell.angle_gamma   90.00
#
_symmetry.space_group_name_H-M   'P 1'
#
loop_
_entity.id
_entity.type
_entity.pdbx_description
1 polymer ?
#
loop_
_entity_poly.entity_id
_entity_poly.type
_entity_poly.pdbx_seq_one_letter_code
_entity_poly.pdbx_strand_id
1 'polypeptide(L)'
;MTSADCRCTRKEIAEVLWEGEENTRSLVDRAVSDLRKRLGPEAVPHGGKSGYCTLRAPEGGVDLLRFRDRVARAAALNHPERFELLGAALEEWDGGEPLRGLTESGFQLRRDALRAELMAAVHARMDAAYKSREEKWLREETEKWFERAPELPQVFRFYLLAHDDLPERRRERLINEWTKRNAKPDAELRSAIDQIRGVAHRPGGTLLPPVPDQLPGSSRRPVGQDELIGSLVEAVCEEQDAGNLALVLISGMAGVGKSTVANHLARRLRERFPDGVLHAGLNGFADGDVRPEPDEVLDRFLAVLPPYSTVTGPESKSNALRSALAHRSVLIVLDDALNAQQVLPLLPGDGTCAVIITSRNDLLRLQSERKVLFRKMEPLQEADALEVLQEKVSVEDRAKHAQAFSELVRLCGRLPLALTVVARLLESGARPLRTLPALVRDMKEERERARLDTLHLPEHELSVRAALNCSVRVLGVEARLLLWQLAVHPGPTASWEAVMDLGRTAGEGARTDRALMELVAANLVELHGDRYGLHDLVRAFARRHVQPEADGETADIEQATVRQVLEHQLHNVRACDRVLDHERALPIGEPGGVTVTDPAEPRQAMAYLDEEYAAVQRGIRLAIGQGIERYTWLLSMALVTYQWRRHLLGDARRNLLHAVEAAESAAAPVDCAMVHRMLAGTQWRFGEYDAAVGHLRRAVRLSKEDDSEAGRLSLARSLHRLGITLRKQGDRTGAEEALCQALELCREVSDAVGEAAALNALGALHHDRGEYTRALRRCADALGVVERTVERSGLADVLFTLAKVHLARAERDEAISLYRQACDIYREQENWPNEDKTRMLFAEVLVSAGETDTAVTELERVIVLRELMGGEGVREVRELLEGLR
;
A
#
# COMPACT_ATOMS: atom_id res chain seq x y z
N MET A 1 -21.25 62.09 11.42
CA MET A 1 -21.39 61.02 12.45
C MET A 1 -21.87 59.75 11.76
N THR A 2 -20.93 58.85 11.44
CA THR A 2 -21.17 57.75 10.47
C THR A 2 -20.71 56.38 10.95
N SER A 3 -19.97 56.24 12.05
CA SER A 3 -19.67 54.92 12.63
C SER A 3 -20.69 54.54 13.71
N ALA A 4 -20.87 53.23 13.94
CA ALA A 4 -21.66 52.68 15.05
C ALA A 4 -21.18 53.21 16.42
N ASP A 5 -19.90 53.61 16.51
CA ASP A 5 -19.27 54.14 17.73
C ASP A 5 -19.24 55.68 17.81
N CYS A 6 -19.99 56.39 16.96
CA CYS A 6 -20.01 57.86 16.91
C CYS A 6 -18.61 58.51 16.73
N ARG A 7 -17.78 57.87 15.91
CA ARG A 7 -16.39 58.26 15.60
C ARG A 7 -16.27 58.72 14.14
N CYS A 8 -15.54 59.80 13.91
CA CYS A 8 -15.34 60.41 12.59
C CYS A 8 -13.91 60.94 12.50
N THR A 9 -13.25 60.88 11.34
CA THR A 9 -11.93 61.48 11.17
C THR A 9 -12.03 63.01 11.17
N ARG A 10 -10.95 63.69 11.56
CA ARG A 10 -10.88 65.16 11.42
C ARG A 10 -11.04 65.61 9.97
N LYS A 11 -10.56 64.80 9.02
CA LYS A 11 -10.64 65.07 7.58
C LYS A 11 -12.08 65.05 7.08
N GLU A 12 -12.87 64.04 7.45
CA GLU A 12 -14.29 63.98 7.07
C GLU A 12 -15.11 65.13 7.68
N ILE A 13 -14.81 65.53 8.92
CA ILE A 13 -15.49 66.68 9.54
C ILE A 13 -15.15 67.98 8.78
N ALA A 14 -13.88 68.15 8.42
CA ALA A 14 -13.41 69.28 7.63
C ALA A 14 -14.06 69.34 6.25
N GLU A 15 -14.14 68.22 5.54
CA GLU A 15 -14.72 68.12 4.21
C GLU A 15 -16.22 68.42 4.19
N VAL A 16 -16.94 68.15 5.28
CA VAL A 16 -18.40 68.37 5.35
C VAL A 16 -18.76 69.78 5.82
N LEU A 17 -18.04 70.34 6.80
CA LEU A 17 -18.38 71.63 7.44
C LEU A 17 -17.66 72.84 6.83
N TRP A 18 -16.48 72.64 6.25
CA TRP A 18 -15.60 73.73 5.77
C TRP A 18 -15.01 73.39 4.39
N GLU A 19 -15.88 72.95 3.48
CA GLU A 19 -15.51 72.57 2.11
C GLU A 19 -14.80 73.73 1.39
N GLY A 20 -13.51 73.56 1.06
CA GLY A 20 -12.73 74.54 0.30
C GLY A 20 -11.92 75.57 1.11
N GLU A 21 -11.92 75.53 2.45
CA GLU A 21 -11.10 76.44 3.26
C GLU A 21 -9.67 75.93 3.52
N GLU A 22 -8.67 76.81 3.41
CA GLU A 22 -7.32 76.49 3.90
C GLU A 22 -7.31 76.50 5.44
N ASN A 23 -6.58 75.56 6.05
CA ASN A 23 -6.40 75.41 7.50
C ASN A 23 -7.55 74.73 8.30
N THR A 24 -8.35 73.87 7.65
CA THR A 24 -9.49 73.14 8.25
C THR A 24 -9.20 72.36 9.53
N ARG A 25 -7.97 71.86 9.72
CA ARG A 25 -7.59 71.13 10.94
C ARG A 25 -7.70 71.98 12.20
N SER A 26 -7.32 73.26 12.12
CA SER A 26 -7.36 74.19 13.24
C SER A 26 -8.80 74.56 13.62
N LEU A 27 -9.70 74.62 12.63
CA LEU A 27 -11.13 74.90 12.82
C LEU A 27 -11.84 73.71 13.49
N VAL A 28 -11.56 72.48 13.02
CA VAL A 28 -12.07 71.26 13.66
C VAL A 28 -11.63 71.17 15.11
N ASP A 29 -10.36 71.42 15.42
CA ASP A 29 -9.85 71.35 16.79
C ASP A 29 -10.47 72.44 17.70
N ARG A 30 -10.74 73.63 17.16
CA ARG A 30 -11.46 74.70 17.88
C ARG A 30 -12.91 74.30 18.16
N ALA A 31 -13.64 73.80 17.16
CA ALA A 31 -15.02 73.35 17.32
C ALA A 31 -15.15 72.19 18.32
N VAL A 32 -14.23 71.22 18.28
CA VAL A 32 -14.16 70.11 19.25
C VAL A 32 -13.87 70.63 20.65
N SER A 33 -12.96 71.60 20.79
CA SER A 33 -12.66 72.23 22.08
C SER A 33 -13.87 72.97 22.66
N ASP A 34 -14.61 73.71 21.84
CA ASP A 34 -15.80 74.44 22.26
C ASP A 34 -16.96 73.51 22.60
N LEU A 35 -17.18 72.45 21.82
CA LEU A 35 -18.14 71.39 22.15
C LEU A 35 -17.79 70.69 23.46
N ARG A 36 -16.50 70.40 23.70
CA ARG A 36 -16.03 69.80 24.95
C ARG A 36 -16.26 70.72 26.15
N LYS A 37 -16.10 72.04 26.00
CA LYS A 37 -16.42 73.00 27.07
C LYS A 37 -17.91 73.02 27.39
N ARG A 38 -18.78 72.87 26.39
CA ARG A 38 -20.24 72.94 26.55
C ARG A 38 -20.88 71.63 27.02
N LEU A 39 -20.40 70.49 26.52
CA LEU A 39 -20.97 69.15 26.78
C LEU A 39 -20.17 68.34 27.80
N GLY A 40 -18.99 68.82 28.18
CA GLY A 40 -18.10 68.14 29.12
C GLY A 40 -17.13 67.15 28.47
N PRO A 41 -16.07 66.76 29.19
CA PRO A 41 -15.01 65.88 28.69
C PRO A 41 -15.45 64.42 28.49
N GLU A 42 -16.53 63.98 29.12
CA GLU A 42 -17.07 62.61 28.95
C GLU A 42 -17.87 62.46 27.65
N ALA A 43 -18.61 63.50 27.25
CA ALA A 43 -19.34 63.54 26.00
C ALA A 43 -18.42 63.77 24.79
N VAL A 44 -17.30 64.47 24.98
CA VAL A 44 -16.27 64.69 23.94
C VAL A 44 -14.91 64.22 24.45
N PRO A 45 -14.66 62.90 24.48
CA PRO A 45 -13.41 62.34 24.99
C PRO A 45 -12.20 62.82 24.21
N HIS A 46 -11.03 62.87 24.86
CA HIS A 46 -9.83 63.41 24.22
C HIS A 46 -9.38 62.44 23.12
N GLY A 47 -9.50 62.87 21.87
CA GLY A 47 -8.90 62.17 20.74
C GLY A 47 -7.39 62.29 20.86
N GLY A 48 -6.73 61.28 21.44
CA GLY A 48 -5.27 61.14 21.34
C GLY A 48 -4.81 61.12 19.87
N LYS A 49 -3.49 61.04 19.62
CA LYS A 49 -2.82 61.10 18.29
C LYS A 49 -3.45 60.29 17.13
N SER A 50 -4.45 59.46 17.39
CA SER A 50 -5.28 58.67 16.48
C SER A 50 -5.95 59.40 15.30
N GLY A 51 -6.15 60.73 15.33
CA GLY A 51 -6.72 61.46 14.18
C GLY A 51 -8.26 61.44 14.04
N TYR A 52 -8.98 60.88 15.02
CA TYR A 52 -10.44 60.81 15.05
C TYR A 52 -11.05 61.67 16.16
N CYS A 53 -12.21 62.25 15.86
CA CYS A 53 -13.11 62.90 16.80
C CYS A 53 -14.21 61.90 17.19
N THR A 54 -14.46 61.75 18.48
CA THR A 54 -15.53 60.88 19.01
C THR A 54 -16.49 61.73 19.82
N LEU A 55 -17.79 61.54 19.60
CA LEU A 55 -18.84 62.18 20.38
C LEU A 55 -19.66 61.08 21.07
N ARG A 56 -19.61 61.04 22.40
CA ARG A 56 -20.43 60.16 23.22
C ARG A 56 -21.65 60.92 23.69
N ALA A 57 -22.61 61.10 22.80
CA ALA A 57 -23.92 61.61 23.18
C ALA A 57 -24.67 60.52 23.98
N PRO A 58 -25.43 60.86 25.03
CA PRO A 58 -26.31 59.90 25.70
C PRO A 58 -27.28 59.32 24.66
N GLU A 59 -27.47 58.00 24.63
CA GLU A 59 -28.31 57.31 23.63
C GLU A 59 -29.75 57.85 23.58
N GLY A 60 -30.24 58.40 24.70
CA GLY A 60 -31.55 59.05 24.79
C GLY A 60 -31.60 60.52 24.37
N GLY A 61 -30.47 61.17 24.07
CA GLY A 61 -30.38 62.61 23.82
C GLY A 61 -30.48 63.04 22.35
N VAL A 62 -30.33 62.09 21.41
CA VAL A 62 -30.37 62.34 19.97
C VAL A 62 -31.43 61.45 19.33
N ASP A 63 -32.39 62.06 18.65
CA ASP A 63 -33.46 61.41 17.88
C ASP A 63 -32.95 60.29 16.96
N LEU A 64 -31.89 60.54 16.19
CA LEU A 64 -31.28 59.57 15.28
C LEU A 64 -30.71 58.34 16.01
N LEU A 65 -30.15 58.52 17.21
CA LEU A 65 -29.60 57.39 17.98
C LEU A 65 -30.74 56.55 18.58
N ARG A 66 -31.80 57.19 19.09
CA ARG A 66 -33.02 56.50 19.54
C ARG A 66 -33.68 55.71 18.41
N PHE A 67 -33.77 56.30 17.22
CA PHE A 67 -34.29 55.64 16.02
C PHE A 67 -33.50 54.37 15.69
N ARG A 68 -32.16 54.46 15.62
CA ARG A 68 -31.29 53.33 15.28
C ARG A 68 -31.32 52.22 16.33
N ASP A 69 -31.36 52.55 17.62
CA ASP A 69 -31.52 51.55 18.69
C ASP A 69 -32.84 50.79 18.56
N ARG A 70 -33.96 51.51 18.38
CA ARG A 70 -35.27 50.88 18.22
C ARG A 70 -35.34 49.98 16.98
N VAL A 71 -34.77 50.42 15.85
CA VAL A 71 -34.70 49.59 14.62
C VAL A 71 -33.84 48.34 14.84
N ALA A 72 -32.68 48.47 15.51
CA ALA A 72 -31.81 47.33 15.79
C ALA A 72 -32.47 46.30 16.71
N ARG A 73 -33.12 46.76 17.79
CA ARG A 73 -33.86 45.90 18.72
C ARG A 73 -35.05 45.22 18.06
N ALA A 74 -35.74 45.91 17.14
CA ALA A 74 -36.87 45.36 16.41
C ALA A 74 -36.52 44.16 15.52
N ALA A 75 -35.25 44.00 15.12
CA ALA A 75 -34.80 42.88 14.28
C ALA A 75 -34.92 41.51 14.97
N ALA A 76 -34.84 41.46 16.32
CA ALA A 76 -34.88 40.24 17.11
C ALA A 76 -36.28 39.89 17.66
N LEU A 77 -37.28 40.74 17.41
CA LEU A 77 -38.63 40.59 17.96
C LEU A 77 -39.57 39.84 17.01
N ASN A 78 -40.64 39.28 17.57
CA ASN A 78 -41.73 38.70 16.79
C ASN A 78 -42.46 39.78 15.98
N HIS A 79 -43.22 39.39 14.94
CA HIS A 79 -43.79 40.36 13.99
C HIS A 79 -44.70 41.43 14.65
N PRO A 80 -45.58 41.11 15.62
CA PRO A 80 -46.41 42.13 16.29
C PRO A 80 -45.59 43.13 17.11
N GLU A 81 -44.64 42.65 17.93
CA GLU A 81 -43.77 43.52 18.74
C GLU A 81 -42.82 44.34 17.86
N ARG A 82 -42.37 43.74 16.74
CA ARG A 82 -41.56 44.42 15.73
C ARG A 82 -42.34 45.53 15.04
N PHE A 83 -43.63 45.34 14.75
CA PHE A 83 -44.49 46.36 14.16
C PHE A 83 -44.64 47.58 15.09
N GLU A 84 -44.92 47.34 16.37
CA GLU A 84 -45.06 48.40 17.39
C GLU A 84 -43.73 49.16 17.60
N LEU A 85 -42.62 48.44 17.76
CA LEU A 85 -41.32 49.06 18.03
C LEU A 85 -40.79 49.85 16.83
N LEU A 86 -41.02 49.37 15.60
CA LEU A 86 -40.72 50.15 14.39
C LEU A 86 -41.63 51.37 14.26
N GLY A 87 -42.87 51.29 14.74
CA GLY A 87 -43.76 52.45 14.83
C GLY A 87 -43.21 53.54 15.73
N ALA A 88 -42.84 53.17 16.96
CA ALA A 88 -42.17 54.07 17.89
C ALA A 88 -40.84 54.61 17.34
N ALA A 89 -40.11 53.84 16.51
CA ALA A 89 -38.90 54.34 15.85
C ALA A 89 -39.23 55.46 14.86
N LEU A 90 -40.25 55.27 14.02
CA LEU A 90 -40.63 56.25 12.99
C LEU A 90 -41.17 57.57 13.59
N GLU A 91 -41.75 57.54 14.79
CA GLU A 91 -42.20 58.75 15.52
C GLU A 91 -41.06 59.67 15.95
N GLU A 92 -39.81 59.19 15.98
CA GLU A 92 -38.64 60.06 16.22
C GLU A 92 -38.40 61.05 15.07
N TRP A 93 -39.05 60.84 13.92
CA TRP A 93 -38.99 61.74 12.77
C TRP A 93 -40.21 62.68 12.77
N ASP A 94 -39.95 64.00 12.78
CA ASP A 94 -40.99 65.04 12.79
C ASP A 94 -41.66 65.28 11.43
N GLY A 95 -41.32 64.49 10.40
CA GLY A 95 -41.78 64.64 9.02
C GLY A 95 -41.10 65.77 8.24
N GLY A 96 -40.13 66.46 8.85
CA GLY A 96 -39.31 67.49 8.21
C GLY A 96 -38.11 66.93 7.44
N GLU A 97 -37.35 67.82 6.81
CA GLU A 97 -36.08 67.44 6.17
C GLU A 97 -35.02 67.10 7.23
N PRO A 98 -34.31 65.95 7.12
CA PRO A 98 -33.22 65.63 8.02
C PRO A 98 -32.18 66.75 8.03
N LEU A 99 -31.65 67.08 9.21
CA LEU A 99 -30.65 68.15 9.35
C LEU A 99 -31.16 69.52 8.87
N ARG A 100 -32.41 69.85 9.23
CA ARG A 100 -33.06 71.13 8.89
C ARG A 100 -32.24 72.31 9.39
N GLY A 101 -32.01 73.29 8.51
CA GLY A 101 -31.26 74.52 8.83
C GLY A 101 -29.76 74.48 8.51
N LEU A 102 -29.22 73.33 8.09
CA LEU A 102 -27.81 73.20 7.67
C LEU A 102 -27.71 73.25 6.13
N THR A 103 -27.20 74.33 5.55
CA THR A 103 -27.31 74.59 4.10
C THR A 103 -26.07 74.20 3.28
N GLU A 104 -25.01 73.73 3.92
CA GLU A 104 -23.74 73.37 3.24
C GLU A 104 -23.90 72.11 2.36
N SER A 105 -23.22 72.10 1.20
CA SER A 105 -23.25 71.01 0.20
C SER A 105 -22.90 69.64 0.79
N GLY A 106 -21.97 69.60 1.75
CA GLY A 106 -21.56 68.38 2.45
C GLY A 106 -22.71 67.66 3.19
N PHE A 107 -23.79 68.36 3.56
CA PHE A 107 -24.94 67.75 4.22
C PHE A 107 -25.94 67.10 3.26
N GLN A 108 -25.89 67.41 1.95
CA GLN A 108 -26.84 66.87 0.99
C GLN A 108 -26.72 65.35 0.86
N LEU A 109 -25.49 64.83 0.72
CA LEU A 109 -25.22 63.39 0.68
C LEU A 109 -25.71 62.70 1.96
N ARG A 110 -25.60 63.38 3.11
CA ARG A 110 -26.02 62.84 4.40
C ARG A 110 -27.54 62.82 4.55
N ARG A 111 -28.25 63.83 4.02
CA ARG A 111 -29.72 63.84 3.94
C ARG A 111 -30.23 62.66 3.15
N ASP A 112 -29.61 62.37 2.02
CA ASP A 112 -30.03 61.26 1.16
C ASP A 112 -29.79 59.90 1.83
N ALA A 113 -28.67 59.73 2.52
CA ALA A 113 -28.41 58.53 3.34
C ALA A 113 -29.43 58.36 4.47
N LEU A 114 -29.78 59.44 5.18
CA LEU A 114 -30.78 59.41 6.26
C LEU A 114 -32.19 59.13 5.73
N ARG A 115 -32.55 59.66 4.57
CA ARG A 115 -33.81 59.32 3.87
C ARG A 115 -33.85 57.84 3.50
N ALA A 116 -32.75 57.27 3.05
CA ALA A 116 -32.67 55.84 2.75
C ALA A 116 -32.84 54.97 4.02
N GLU A 117 -32.23 55.36 5.15
CA GLU A 117 -32.42 54.68 6.45
C GLU A 117 -33.88 54.76 6.92
N LEU A 118 -34.54 55.91 6.78
CA LEU A 118 -35.96 56.09 7.07
C LEU A 118 -36.83 55.17 6.20
N MET A 119 -36.57 55.13 4.89
CA MET A 119 -37.33 54.27 3.97
C MET A 119 -37.16 52.78 4.27
N ALA A 120 -35.96 52.35 4.66
CA ALA A 120 -35.73 50.96 5.08
C ALA A 120 -36.56 50.57 6.31
N ALA A 121 -36.68 51.48 7.29
CA ALA A 121 -37.51 51.24 8.48
C ALA A 121 -39.01 51.22 8.15
N VAL A 122 -39.48 52.09 7.24
CA VAL A 122 -40.86 52.05 6.72
C VAL A 122 -41.16 50.71 6.05
N HIS A 123 -40.26 50.22 5.19
CA HIS A 123 -40.41 48.90 4.56
C HIS A 123 -40.43 47.76 5.57
N ALA A 124 -39.54 47.79 6.56
CA ALA A 124 -39.52 46.78 7.62
C ALA A 124 -40.82 46.78 8.45
N ARG A 125 -41.44 47.95 8.65
CA ARG A 125 -42.73 48.06 9.35
C ARG A 125 -43.89 47.55 8.48
N MET A 126 -43.88 47.81 7.17
CA MET A 126 -44.86 47.25 6.24
C MET A 126 -44.80 45.71 6.19
N ASP A 127 -43.61 45.12 6.17
CA ASP A 127 -43.43 43.65 6.23
C ASP A 127 -43.93 43.08 7.56
N ALA A 128 -43.63 43.74 8.68
CA ALA A 128 -44.12 43.34 10.00
C ALA A 128 -45.66 43.46 10.12
N ALA A 129 -46.25 44.52 9.56
CA ALA A 129 -47.71 44.71 9.52
C ALA A 129 -48.40 43.62 8.70
N TYR A 130 -47.86 43.30 7.51
CA TYR A 130 -48.38 42.22 6.67
C TYR A 130 -48.33 40.86 7.38
N LYS A 131 -47.20 40.52 8.00
CA LYS A 131 -47.03 39.24 8.72
C LYS A 131 -47.85 39.15 10.00
N SER A 132 -48.16 40.28 10.62
CA SER A 132 -48.99 40.37 11.84
C SER A 132 -50.48 40.53 11.55
N ARG A 133 -50.89 40.61 10.27
CA ARG A 133 -52.27 40.84 9.81
C ARG A 133 -52.87 42.18 10.25
N GLU A 134 -52.04 43.23 10.33
CA GLU A 134 -52.49 44.61 10.57
C GLU A 134 -52.99 45.25 9.25
N GLU A 135 -54.01 44.65 8.64
CA GLU A 135 -54.49 44.94 7.28
C GLU A 135 -54.99 46.37 7.11
N LYS A 136 -55.70 46.90 8.12
CA LYS A 136 -56.23 48.27 8.10
C LYS A 136 -55.11 49.30 8.03
N TRP A 137 -54.08 49.14 8.87
CA TRP A 137 -52.94 50.04 8.89
C TRP A 137 -52.13 49.94 7.59
N LEU A 138 -51.87 48.71 7.12
CA LEU A 138 -51.10 48.47 5.90
C LEU A 138 -51.78 49.11 4.68
N ARG A 139 -53.11 49.03 4.58
CA ARG A 139 -53.91 49.65 3.51
C ARG A 139 -53.80 51.18 3.53
N GLU A 140 -54.06 51.80 4.69
CA GLU A 140 -53.98 53.26 4.84
C GLU A 140 -52.57 53.81 4.56
N GLU A 141 -51.53 53.08 4.97
CA GLU A 141 -50.15 53.55 4.82
C GLU A 141 -49.62 53.32 3.40
N THR A 142 -49.93 52.18 2.77
CA THR A 142 -49.51 51.91 1.39
C THR A 142 -50.18 52.85 0.38
N GLU A 143 -51.41 53.30 0.62
CA GLU A 143 -52.08 54.31 -0.23
C GLU A 143 -51.33 55.65 -0.21
N LYS A 144 -50.94 56.14 0.97
CA LYS A 144 -50.15 57.39 1.11
C LYS A 144 -48.79 57.31 0.40
N TRP A 145 -48.11 56.18 0.52
CA TRP A 145 -46.78 56.00 -0.09
C TRP A 145 -46.88 55.74 -1.60
N PHE A 146 -47.93 55.07 -2.05
CA PHE A 146 -48.18 54.86 -3.48
C PHE A 146 -48.44 56.17 -4.22
N GLU A 147 -49.08 57.17 -3.60
CA GLU A 147 -49.21 58.51 -4.19
C GLU A 147 -47.88 59.28 -4.27
N ARG A 148 -46.98 59.07 -3.31
CA ARG A 148 -45.73 59.84 -3.17
C ARG A 148 -44.56 59.26 -3.96
N ALA A 149 -44.44 57.94 -4.00
CA ALA A 149 -43.32 57.23 -4.61
C ALA A 149 -43.78 55.90 -5.27
N PRO A 150 -44.66 55.96 -6.28
CA PRO A 150 -45.19 54.76 -6.95
C PRO A 150 -44.12 53.93 -7.67
N GLU A 151 -42.96 54.51 -7.97
CA GLU A 151 -41.83 53.87 -8.64
C GLU A 151 -41.09 52.84 -7.77
N LEU A 152 -41.24 52.89 -6.44
CA LEU A 152 -40.52 51.99 -5.54
C LEU A 152 -41.13 50.57 -5.55
N PRO A 153 -40.35 49.51 -5.87
CA PRO A 153 -40.87 48.14 -5.96
C PRO A 153 -41.52 47.65 -4.66
N GLN A 154 -40.96 48.05 -3.53
CA GLN A 154 -41.40 47.67 -2.18
C GLN A 154 -42.78 48.25 -1.85
N VAL A 155 -43.00 49.54 -2.18
CA VAL A 155 -44.27 50.24 -1.97
C VAL A 155 -45.35 49.64 -2.86
N PHE A 156 -45.02 49.39 -4.13
CA PHE A 156 -45.95 48.77 -5.07
C PHE A 156 -46.32 47.33 -4.67
N ARG A 157 -45.35 46.56 -4.14
CA ARG A 157 -45.58 45.21 -3.61
C ARG A 157 -46.62 45.23 -2.49
N PHE A 158 -46.43 46.06 -1.46
CA PHE A 158 -47.36 46.09 -0.33
C PHE A 158 -48.71 46.72 -0.69
N TYR A 159 -48.75 47.69 -1.61
CA TYR A 159 -50.01 48.21 -2.16
C TYR A 159 -50.82 47.10 -2.85
N LEU A 160 -50.17 46.28 -3.68
CA LEU A 160 -50.83 45.14 -4.32
C LEU A 160 -51.32 44.09 -3.32
N LEU A 161 -50.58 43.84 -2.24
CA LEU A 161 -50.93 42.87 -1.20
C LEU A 161 -52.05 43.36 -0.27
N ALA A 162 -52.12 44.66 0.03
CA ALA A 162 -53.11 45.25 0.95
C ALA A 162 -54.47 45.58 0.29
N HIS A 163 -54.49 45.62 -1.05
CA HIS A 163 -55.66 45.93 -1.88
C HIS A 163 -56.06 44.71 -2.73
N ASP A 164 -56.23 43.57 -2.08
CA ASP A 164 -56.68 42.30 -2.67
C ASP A 164 -58.14 42.33 -3.16
N ASP A 165 -58.90 43.37 -2.81
CA ASP A 165 -60.26 43.68 -3.25
C ASP A 165 -60.34 44.40 -4.61
N LEU A 166 -59.20 44.84 -5.18
CA LEU A 166 -59.17 45.50 -6.48
C LEU A 166 -59.66 44.56 -7.60
N PRO A 167 -60.55 45.02 -8.51
CA PRO A 167 -60.95 44.24 -9.68
C PRO A 167 -59.73 43.79 -10.50
N GLU A 168 -59.71 42.53 -10.93
CA GLU A 168 -58.60 41.90 -11.66
C GLU A 168 -58.09 42.75 -12.83
N ARG A 169 -59.00 43.29 -13.65
CA ARG A 169 -58.67 44.21 -14.76
C ARG A 169 -57.92 45.48 -14.32
N ARG A 170 -58.25 46.02 -13.15
CA ARG A 170 -57.59 47.22 -12.60
C ARG A 170 -56.20 46.87 -12.07
N ARG A 171 -56.07 45.72 -11.43
CA ARG A 171 -54.81 45.19 -10.90
C ARG A 171 -53.80 44.88 -11.99
N GLU A 172 -54.22 44.22 -13.07
CA GLU A 172 -53.36 43.93 -14.22
C GLU A 172 -52.89 45.20 -14.94
N ARG A 173 -53.76 46.21 -15.05
CA ARG A 173 -53.37 47.52 -15.60
C ARG A 173 -52.28 48.16 -14.75
N LEU A 174 -52.43 48.18 -13.43
CA LEU A 174 -51.42 48.72 -12.52
C LEU A 174 -50.08 47.98 -12.64
N ILE A 175 -50.08 46.65 -12.67
CA ILE A 175 -48.86 45.84 -12.83
C ILE A 175 -48.17 46.14 -14.17
N ASN A 176 -48.94 46.24 -15.26
CA ASN A 176 -48.40 46.51 -16.59
C ASN A 176 -47.89 47.95 -16.72
N GLU A 177 -48.58 48.94 -16.16
CA GLU A 177 -48.14 50.34 -16.14
C GLU A 177 -46.86 50.51 -15.31
N TRP A 178 -46.79 49.87 -14.14
CA TRP A 178 -45.60 49.90 -13.30
C TRP A 178 -44.40 49.24 -13.97
N THR A 179 -44.59 48.05 -14.56
CA THR A 179 -43.51 47.31 -15.26
C THR A 179 -43.02 48.04 -16.51
N LYS A 180 -43.87 48.85 -17.16
CA LYS A 180 -43.46 49.69 -18.30
C LYS A 180 -42.68 50.93 -17.89
N ARG A 181 -42.98 51.50 -16.72
CA ARG A 181 -42.38 52.76 -16.25
C ARG A 181 -41.11 52.54 -15.41
N ASN A 182 -40.90 51.35 -14.86
CA ASN A 182 -39.84 51.06 -13.89
C ASN A 182 -38.92 49.91 -14.33
N ALA A 183 -37.79 49.75 -13.64
CA ALA A 183 -36.86 48.64 -13.84
C ALA A 183 -37.51 47.27 -13.54
N LYS A 184 -36.87 46.17 -13.98
CA LYS A 184 -37.40 44.81 -13.78
C LYS A 184 -37.77 44.58 -12.30
N PRO A 185 -38.94 44.00 -12.00
CA PRO A 185 -39.36 43.73 -10.63
C PRO A 185 -38.34 42.85 -9.91
N ASP A 186 -38.04 43.17 -8.66
CA ASP A 186 -37.21 42.32 -7.79
C ASP A 186 -37.91 40.98 -7.49
N ALA A 187 -37.20 40.07 -6.83
CA ALA A 187 -37.71 38.73 -6.54
C ALA A 187 -38.98 38.77 -5.66
N GLU A 188 -39.06 39.72 -4.73
CA GLU A 188 -40.15 39.85 -3.78
C GLU A 188 -41.42 40.43 -4.43
N LEU A 189 -41.29 41.44 -5.29
CA LEU A 189 -42.41 41.98 -6.06
C LEU A 189 -42.90 40.98 -7.12
N ARG A 190 -42.01 40.20 -7.74
CA ARG A 190 -42.40 39.09 -8.63
C ARG A 190 -43.24 38.05 -7.90
N SER A 191 -42.79 37.62 -6.73
CA SER A 191 -43.53 36.65 -5.90
C SER A 191 -44.92 37.17 -5.53
N ALA A 192 -45.06 38.46 -5.19
CA ALA A 192 -46.36 39.06 -4.88
C ALA A 192 -47.27 39.15 -6.11
N ILE A 193 -46.74 39.55 -7.27
CA ILE A 193 -47.49 39.58 -8.55
C ILE A 193 -47.99 38.19 -8.93
N ASP A 194 -47.16 37.16 -8.76
CA ASP A 194 -47.51 35.78 -9.08
C ASP A 194 -48.59 35.22 -8.13
N GLN A 195 -48.48 35.50 -6.82
CA GLN A 195 -49.50 35.16 -5.82
C GLN A 195 -50.86 35.77 -6.17
N ILE A 196 -50.84 37.01 -6.67
CA ILE A 196 -52.02 37.82 -6.97
C ILE A 196 -52.71 37.44 -8.28
N ARG A 197 -51.96 36.98 -9.28
CA ARG A 197 -52.48 36.56 -10.60
C ARG A 197 -53.23 35.23 -10.58
N GLY A 198 -53.43 34.64 -9.39
CA GLY A 198 -54.08 33.33 -9.27
C GLY A 198 -53.33 32.24 -10.03
N VAL A 199 -52.07 32.47 -10.40
CA VAL A 199 -51.16 31.40 -10.78
C VAL A 199 -50.91 30.68 -9.47
N ALA A 200 -51.76 29.70 -9.20
CA ALA A 200 -51.48 28.69 -8.22
C ALA A 200 -50.04 28.26 -8.50
N HIS A 201 -49.15 28.58 -7.57
CA HIS A 201 -48.19 27.57 -7.19
C HIS A 201 -49.04 26.33 -6.90
N ARG A 202 -49.19 25.45 -7.90
CA ARG A 202 -48.83 24.05 -7.65
C ARG A 202 -47.56 24.20 -6.82
N PRO A 203 -47.52 23.80 -5.54
CA PRO A 203 -46.32 23.98 -4.72
C PRO A 203 -45.18 23.58 -5.62
N GLY A 204 -44.36 24.54 -6.09
CA GLY A 204 -43.62 24.38 -7.34
C GLY A 204 -42.87 23.09 -7.22
N GLY A 205 -43.35 22.04 -7.92
CA GLY A 205 -43.36 20.65 -7.39
C GLY A 205 -42.13 20.47 -6.58
N THR A 206 -42.24 20.53 -5.23
CA THR A 206 -41.15 20.93 -4.31
C THR A 206 -39.89 20.56 -5.03
N LEU A 207 -39.17 21.52 -5.64
CA LEU A 207 -37.89 21.17 -6.24
C LEU A 207 -37.16 20.62 -5.04
N LEU A 208 -37.22 19.29 -4.87
CA LEU A 208 -36.55 18.56 -3.83
C LEU A 208 -35.18 19.19 -3.92
N PRO A 209 -34.69 19.81 -2.82
CA PRO A 209 -33.39 20.48 -2.86
C PRO A 209 -32.47 19.55 -3.64
N PRO A 210 -31.92 19.99 -4.79
CA PRO A 210 -31.55 19.10 -5.88
C PRO A 210 -30.78 17.93 -5.30
N VAL A 211 -31.33 16.73 -5.42
CA VAL A 211 -30.76 15.52 -4.83
C VAL A 211 -29.33 15.45 -5.35
N PRO A 212 -28.30 15.58 -4.48
CA PRO A 212 -26.93 15.65 -4.95
C PRO A 212 -26.59 14.38 -5.74
N ASP A 213 -25.98 14.54 -6.91
CA ASP A 213 -25.47 13.42 -7.71
C ASP A 213 -24.07 13.81 -8.20
N GLN A 214 -23.08 13.59 -7.33
CA GLN A 214 -21.70 14.03 -7.54
C GLN A 214 -20.80 12.94 -8.11
N LEU A 215 -21.34 11.79 -8.51
CA LEU A 215 -20.53 10.69 -9.02
C LEU A 215 -19.83 11.06 -10.34
N PRO A 216 -18.54 10.71 -10.52
CA PRO A 216 -17.84 10.91 -11.78
C PRO A 216 -18.56 10.21 -12.96
N GLY A 217 -18.38 10.74 -14.18
CA GLY A 217 -18.93 10.16 -15.42
C GLY A 217 -18.48 8.71 -15.68
N SER A 218 -19.16 8.00 -16.60
CA SER A 218 -19.05 6.54 -16.79
C SER A 218 -17.61 6.04 -16.78
N SER A 219 -17.25 5.31 -15.71
CA SER A 219 -15.97 4.63 -15.57
C SER A 219 -16.06 3.26 -16.24
N ARG A 220 -14.93 2.79 -16.80
CA ARG A 220 -14.80 1.45 -17.37
C ARG A 220 -15.26 0.41 -16.33
N ARG A 221 -15.99 -0.63 -16.75
CA ARG A 221 -16.43 -1.71 -15.86
C ARG A 221 -15.19 -2.36 -15.21
N PRO A 222 -15.19 -2.60 -13.89
CA PRO A 222 -14.10 -3.33 -13.25
C PRO A 222 -14.17 -4.82 -13.64
N VAL A 223 -13.17 -5.31 -14.37
CA VAL A 223 -13.07 -6.70 -14.83
C VAL A 223 -12.70 -7.61 -13.65
N GLY A 224 -13.34 -8.78 -13.53
CA GLY A 224 -13.03 -9.78 -12.49
C GLY A 224 -13.46 -9.41 -11.07
N GLN A 225 -14.26 -8.34 -10.89
CA GLN A 225 -14.64 -7.82 -9.56
C GLN A 225 -16.14 -7.91 -9.28
N ASP A 226 -16.91 -8.62 -10.12
CA ASP A 226 -18.37 -8.69 -10.00
C ASP A 226 -18.81 -9.36 -8.68
N GLU A 227 -18.13 -10.42 -8.25
CA GLU A 227 -18.41 -11.13 -6.99
C GLU A 227 -18.10 -10.25 -5.77
N LEU A 228 -16.94 -9.58 -5.77
CA LEU A 228 -16.56 -8.62 -4.73
C LEU A 228 -17.62 -7.52 -4.61
N ILE A 229 -18.01 -6.91 -5.73
CA ILE A 229 -19.01 -5.84 -5.76
C ILE A 229 -20.37 -6.37 -5.31
N GLY A 230 -20.78 -7.57 -5.75
CA GLY A 230 -22.02 -8.21 -5.32
C GLY A 230 -22.08 -8.37 -3.80
N SER A 231 -21.03 -8.95 -3.21
CA SER A 231 -20.95 -9.15 -1.76
C SER A 231 -20.98 -7.84 -0.96
N LEU A 232 -20.37 -6.77 -1.49
CA LEU A 232 -20.38 -5.45 -0.86
C LEU A 232 -21.75 -4.77 -0.98
N VAL A 233 -22.45 -4.94 -2.10
CA VAL A 233 -23.82 -4.44 -2.26
C VAL A 233 -24.73 -5.12 -1.23
N GLU A 234 -24.66 -6.44 -1.10
CA GLU A 234 -25.44 -7.20 -0.13
C GLU A 234 -25.15 -6.75 1.30
N ALA A 235 -23.88 -6.68 1.70
CA ALA A 235 -23.50 -6.25 3.04
C ALA A 235 -23.92 -4.81 3.37
N VAL A 236 -23.84 -3.89 2.41
CA VAL A 236 -24.31 -2.50 2.61
C VAL A 236 -25.83 -2.47 2.76
N CYS A 237 -26.57 -3.24 1.96
CA CYS A 237 -28.02 -3.35 2.08
C CYS A 237 -28.44 -3.92 3.43
N GLU A 238 -27.76 -4.96 3.93
CA GLU A 238 -28.03 -5.56 5.25
C GLU A 238 -27.85 -4.56 6.39
N GLU A 239 -26.75 -3.80 6.40
CA GLU A 239 -26.52 -2.76 7.43
C GLU A 239 -27.56 -1.63 7.33
N GLN A 240 -27.91 -1.23 6.10
CA GLN A 240 -28.94 -0.21 5.88
C GLN A 240 -30.32 -0.67 6.36
N ASP A 241 -30.70 -1.92 6.08
CA ASP A 241 -31.97 -2.52 6.52
C ASP A 241 -32.02 -2.69 8.05
N ALA A 242 -30.87 -2.89 8.70
CA ALA A 242 -30.72 -2.88 10.15
C ALA A 242 -30.74 -1.46 10.77
N GLY A 243 -30.75 -0.40 9.95
CA GLY A 243 -30.73 0.99 10.39
C GLY A 243 -29.35 1.50 10.82
N ASN A 244 -28.27 0.79 10.46
CA ASN A 244 -26.90 1.12 10.82
C ASN A 244 -26.16 1.86 9.70
N LEU A 245 -25.14 2.62 10.09
CA LEU A 245 -24.20 3.23 9.16
C LEU A 245 -23.36 2.14 8.48
N ALA A 246 -23.47 2.01 7.16
CA ALA A 246 -22.64 1.11 6.38
C ALA A 246 -21.31 1.80 6.00
N LEU A 247 -20.23 1.45 6.68
CA LEU A 247 -18.90 2.00 6.42
C LEU A 247 -18.03 0.99 5.66
N VAL A 248 -17.78 1.23 4.38
CA VAL A 248 -16.98 0.37 3.50
C VAL A 248 -15.59 0.95 3.30
N LEU A 249 -14.55 0.16 3.53
CA LEU A 249 -13.16 0.54 3.25
C LEU A 249 -12.56 -0.40 2.22
N ILE A 250 -12.20 0.15 1.07
CA ILE A 250 -11.51 -0.55 -0.02
C ILE A 250 -10.04 -0.12 0.00
N SER A 251 -9.16 -1.01 0.45
CA SER A 251 -7.71 -0.78 0.53
C SER A 251 -6.95 -1.60 -0.51
N GLY A 252 -5.69 -1.24 -0.76
CA GLY A 252 -4.81 -1.98 -1.67
C GLY A 252 -3.76 -1.09 -2.36
N MET A 253 -2.84 -1.71 -3.08
CA MET A 253 -1.72 -1.02 -3.73
C MET A 253 -2.18 0.01 -4.78
N ALA A 254 -1.32 0.99 -5.07
CA ALA A 254 -1.54 1.93 -6.16
C ALA A 254 -1.76 1.21 -7.51
N GLY A 255 -2.78 1.64 -8.28
CA GLY A 255 -3.08 1.06 -9.60
C GLY A 255 -3.88 -0.25 -9.60
N VAL A 256 -4.28 -0.79 -8.43
CA VAL A 256 -5.12 -2.01 -8.32
C VAL A 256 -6.59 -1.81 -8.72
N GLY A 257 -7.04 -0.56 -8.93
CA GLY A 257 -8.41 -0.27 -9.40
C GLY A 257 -9.44 0.11 -8.35
N LYS A 258 -9.02 0.47 -7.13
CA LYS A 258 -9.91 0.87 -6.01
C LYS A 258 -10.97 1.91 -6.38
N SER A 259 -10.55 3.02 -6.99
CA SER A 259 -11.46 4.10 -7.43
C SER A 259 -12.46 3.63 -8.48
N THR A 260 -12.07 2.71 -9.37
CA THR A 260 -12.96 2.10 -10.36
C THR A 260 -14.02 1.23 -9.69
N VAL A 261 -13.63 0.39 -8.73
CA VAL A 261 -14.54 -0.47 -7.96
C VAL A 261 -15.48 0.37 -7.09
N ALA A 262 -14.97 1.35 -6.35
CA ALA A 262 -15.79 2.22 -5.50
C ALA A 262 -16.85 3.00 -6.29
N ASN A 263 -16.47 3.58 -7.43
CA ASN A 263 -17.42 4.28 -8.30
C ASN A 263 -18.46 3.33 -8.91
N HIS A 264 -18.07 2.10 -9.26
CA HIS A 264 -19.01 1.11 -9.78
C HIS A 264 -19.97 0.60 -8.70
N LEU A 265 -19.47 0.33 -7.50
CA LEU A 265 -20.26 -0.03 -6.31
C LEU A 265 -21.27 1.08 -5.98
N ALA A 266 -20.82 2.34 -5.94
CA ALA A 266 -21.68 3.48 -5.67
C ALA A 266 -22.82 3.62 -6.71
N ARG A 267 -22.54 3.34 -7.99
CA ARG A 267 -23.59 3.32 -9.02
C ARG A 267 -24.62 2.20 -8.82
N ARG A 268 -24.20 1.00 -8.43
CA ARG A 268 -25.15 -0.10 -8.14
C ARG A 268 -26.01 0.18 -6.91
N LEU A 269 -25.45 0.91 -5.93
CA LEU A 269 -26.15 1.28 -4.71
C LEU A 269 -27.03 2.54 -4.86
N ARG A 270 -26.85 3.33 -5.92
CA ARG A 270 -27.50 4.64 -6.10
C ARG A 270 -29.01 4.64 -5.87
N GLU A 271 -29.73 3.60 -6.31
CA GLU A 271 -31.18 3.51 -6.16
C GLU A 271 -31.64 3.34 -4.71
N ARG A 272 -30.76 2.90 -3.81
CA ARG A 272 -31.03 2.69 -2.38
C ARG A 272 -30.81 3.94 -1.53
N PHE A 273 -30.25 5.02 -2.09
CA PHE A 273 -29.94 6.26 -1.38
C PHE A 273 -30.70 7.44 -2.03
N PRO A 274 -32.02 7.56 -1.77
CA PRO A 274 -32.89 8.53 -2.45
C PRO A 274 -32.55 9.99 -2.14
N ASP A 275 -31.86 10.26 -1.03
CA ASP A 275 -31.50 11.62 -0.61
C ASP A 275 -30.18 12.11 -1.20
N GLY A 276 -29.48 11.26 -1.98
CA GLY A 276 -28.41 11.65 -2.89
C GLY A 276 -27.08 10.95 -2.67
N VAL A 277 -26.13 11.29 -3.55
CA VAL A 277 -24.76 10.79 -3.56
C VAL A 277 -23.78 11.95 -3.53
N LEU A 278 -22.93 11.97 -2.50
CA LEU A 278 -21.83 12.92 -2.34
C LEU A 278 -20.51 12.24 -2.70
N HIS A 279 -19.62 12.97 -3.36
CA HIS A 279 -18.32 12.45 -3.76
C HIS A 279 -17.22 13.48 -3.50
N ALA A 280 -16.16 13.07 -2.82
CA ALA A 280 -14.98 13.89 -2.60
C ALA A 280 -13.70 13.10 -2.92
N GLY A 281 -12.90 13.63 -3.85
CA GLY A 281 -11.51 13.21 -4.01
C GLY A 281 -10.68 13.87 -2.91
N LEU A 282 -10.14 13.08 -2.00
CA LEU A 282 -9.33 13.54 -0.87
C LEU A 282 -7.86 13.76 -1.25
N ASN A 283 -7.43 13.25 -2.41
CA ASN A 283 -6.08 13.42 -2.96
C ASN A 283 -4.99 13.23 -1.89
N GLY A 284 -5.18 12.22 -1.02
CA GLY A 284 -4.42 12.06 0.20
C GLY A 284 -2.93 11.85 -0.05
N PHE A 285 -2.57 11.39 -1.25
CA PHE A 285 -1.20 11.12 -1.66
C PHE A 285 -0.65 12.15 -2.68
N ALA A 286 -1.44 13.19 -3.00
CA ALA A 286 -0.99 14.31 -3.81
C ALA A 286 -0.24 15.37 -2.97
N ASP A 287 0.39 16.31 -3.66
CA ASP A 287 1.10 17.45 -3.09
C ASP A 287 0.17 18.35 -2.26
N GLY A 288 0.72 19.02 -1.25
CA GLY A 288 -0.04 19.81 -0.28
C GLY A 288 -1.00 20.82 -0.91
N ASP A 289 -0.61 21.46 -2.00
CA ASP A 289 -1.43 22.45 -2.71
C ASP A 289 -2.69 21.85 -3.38
N VAL A 290 -2.75 20.53 -3.58
CA VAL A 290 -3.84 19.81 -4.28
C VAL A 290 -4.66 18.93 -3.32
N ARG A 291 -4.24 18.82 -2.06
CA ARG A 291 -4.92 18.04 -1.02
C ARG A 291 -5.94 18.91 -0.30
N PRO A 292 -7.25 18.65 -0.45
CA PRO A 292 -8.25 19.40 0.29
C PRO A 292 -8.16 19.09 1.78
N GLU A 293 -8.19 20.12 2.61
CA GLU A 293 -8.35 19.97 4.05
C GLU A 293 -9.78 19.47 4.35
N PRO A 294 -10.01 18.70 5.43
CA PRO A 294 -11.35 18.19 5.76
C PRO A 294 -12.39 19.30 5.89
N ASP A 295 -11.98 20.48 6.36
CA ASP A 295 -12.82 21.66 6.48
C ASP A 295 -13.38 22.15 5.13
N GLU A 296 -12.57 22.09 4.06
CA GLU A 296 -12.98 22.47 2.70
C GLU A 296 -13.95 21.45 2.09
N VAL A 297 -13.77 20.16 2.41
CA VAL A 297 -14.70 19.10 1.99
C VAL A 297 -16.05 19.26 2.70
N LEU A 298 -16.03 19.57 4.01
CA LEU A 298 -17.22 19.86 4.79
C LEU A 298 -17.99 21.06 4.23
N ASP A 299 -17.31 22.14 3.85
CA ASP A 299 -17.96 23.30 3.22
C ASP A 299 -18.67 22.93 1.92
N ARG A 300 -18.04 22.10 1.08
CA ARG A 300 -18.65 21.62 -0.16
C ARG A 300 -19.86 20.72 0.10
N PHE A 301 -19.82 19.85 1.11
CA PHE A 301 -20.95 18.99 1.46
C PHE A 301 -22.12 19.78 2.07
N LEU A 302 -21.84 20.71 2.98
CA LEU A 302 -22.87 21.55 3.60
C LEU A 302 -23.51 22.53 2.61
N ALA A 303 -22.76 23.01 1.61
CA ALA A 303 -23.30 23.87 0.55
C ALA A 303 -24.41 23.20 -0.28
N VAL A 304 -24.36 21.87 -0.44
CA VAL A 304 -25.39 21.09 -1.16
C VAL A 304 -26.44 20.48 -0.24
N LEU A 305 -26.24 20.52 1.09
CA LEU A 305 -27.17 20.04 2.11
C LEU A 305 -27.76 21.22 2.93
N PRO A 306 -28.76 21.97 2.40
CA PRO A 306 -29.38 23.08 3.12
C PRO A 306 -30.07 22.61 4.42
N PRO A 307 -30.14 23.46 5.47
CA PRO A 307 -29.94 24.93 5.48
C PRO A 307 -28.60 25.43 6.07
N TYR A 308 -27.59 24.59 6.25
CA TYR A 308 -26.39 24.92 7.04
C TYR A 308 -25.26 25.60 6.22
N SER A 309 -25.46 26.82 5.73
CA SER A 309 -24.43 27.52 4.92
C SER A 309 -23.53 28.50 5.68
N THR A 310 -23.66 28.62 7.01
CA THR A 310 -22.98 29.68 7.81
C THR A 310 -22.24 29.19 9.06
N VAL A 311 -21.96 27.88 9.16
CA VAL A 311 -21.27 27.30 10.33
C VAL A 311 -19.75 27.43 10.17
N THR A 312 -19.06 27.98 11.17
CA THR A 312 -17.60 28.13 11.19
C THR A 312 -16.94 27.19 12.20
N GLY A 313 -15.75 26.70 11.85
CA GLY A 313 -14.95 25.78 12.66
C GLY A 313 -15.18 24.29 12.37
N PRO A 314 -14.12 23.45 12.39
CA PRO A 314 -14.16 22.09 11.88
C PRO A 314 -15.09 21.14 12.67
N GLU A 315 -15.09 21.24 14.00
CA GLU A 315 -16.00 20.43 14.83
C GLU A 315 -17.47 20.83 14.63
N SER A 316 -17.75 22.13 14.57
CA SER A 316 -19.09 22.66 14.33
C SER A 316 -19.63 22.24 12.96
N LYS A 317 -18.79 22.29 11.91
CA LYS A 317 -19.14 21.82 10.57
C LYS A 317 -19.37 20.30 10.53
N SER A 318 -18.55 19.52 11.23
CA SER A 318 -18.77 18.07 11.37
C SER A 318 -20.10 17.75 12.08
N ASN A 319 -20.44 18.49 13.14
CA ASN A 319 -21.72 18.38 13.84
C ASN A 319 -22.91 18.81 12.97
N ALA A 320 -22.73 19.85 12.15
CA ALA A 320 -23.73 20.31 11.19
C ALA A 320 -23.98 19.24 10.11
N LEU A 321 -22.93 18.59 9.60
CA LEU A 321 -23.04 17.49 8.65
C LEU A 321 -23.83 16.33 9.26
N ARG A 322 -23.48 15.91 10.48
CA ARG A 322 -24.21 14.85 11.19
C ARG A 322 -25.68 15.20 11.39
N SER A 323 -25.98 16.44 11.78
CA SER A 323 -27.36 16.93 11.93
C SER A 323 -28.12 16.95 10.60
N ALA A 324 -27.47 17.35 9.51
CA ALA A 324 -28.05 17.40 8.18
C ALA A 324 -28.38 16.00 7.63
N LEU A 325 -27.61 14.99 8.03
CA LEU A 325 -27.73 13.60 7.57
C LEU A 325 -28.54 12.70 8.51
N ALA A 326 -28.91 13.15 9.71
CA ALA A 326 -29.55 12.32 10.74
C ALA A 326 -30.86 11.63 10.32
N HIS A 327 -31.58 12.20 9.34
CA HIS A 327 -32.86 11.68 8.82
C HIS A 327 -32.85 11.50 7.30
N ARG A 328 -31.66 11.39 6.70
CA ARG A 328 -31.50 11.21 5.26
C ARG A 328 -30.73 9.92 4.99
N SER A 329 -31.00 9.29 3.86
CA SER A 329 -30.23 8.17 3.35
C SER A 329 -29.37 8.65 2.18
N VAL A 330 -28.15 9.06 2.51
CA VAL A 330 -27.15 9.59 1.57
C VAL A 330 -25.98 8.61 1.45
N LEU A 331 -25.49 8.43 0.23
CA LEU A 331 -24.26 7.70 -0.04
C LEU A 331 -23.09 8.68 -0.17
N ILE A 332 -22.01 8.46 0.57
CA ILE A 332 -20.80 9.30 0.52
C ILE A 332 -19.65 8.48 -0.03
N VAL A 333 -18.96 8.98 -1.05
CA VAL A 333 -17.74 8.38 -1.60
C VAL A 333 -16.54 9.27 -1.29
N LEU A 334 -15.58 8.75 -0.53
CA LEU A 334 -14.34 9.40 -0.14
C LEU A 334 -13.18 8.69 -0.85
N ASP A 335 -12.70 9.26 -1.96
CA ASP A 335 -11.71 8.63 -2.83
C ASP A 335 -10.28 9.11 -2.50
N ASP A 336 -9.33 8.17 -2.41
CA ASP A 336 -7.88 8.37 -2.14
C ASP A 336 -7.58 9.00 -0.76
N ALA A 337 -8.18 8.48 0.31
CA ALA A 337 -7.91 8.91 1.69
C ALA A 337 -6.48 8.59 2.14
N LEU A 338 -5.77 9.52 2.79
CA LEU A 338 -4.44 9.28 3.35
C LEU A 338 -4.48 8.57 4.70
N ASN A 339 -5.32 9.07 5.61
CA ASN A 339 -5.35 8.65 7.01
C ASN A 339 -6.76 8.83 7.63
N ALA A 340 -6.95 8.30 8.83
CA ALA A 340 -8.23 8.38 9.53
C ALA A 340 -8.63 9.81 9.91
N GLN A 341 -7.67 10.74 10.09
CA GLN A 341 -7.97 12.14 10.44
C GLN A 341 -8.69 12.88 9.30
N GLN A 342 -8.44 12.52 8.04
CA GLN A 342 -9.18 13.08 6.91
C GLN A 342 -10.61 12.57 6.84
N VAL A 343 -10.82 11.32 7.25
CA VAL A 343 -12.10 10.60 7.06
C VAL A 343 -13.06 10.85 8.22
N LEU A 344 -12.61 10.73 9.47
CA LEU A 344 -13.45 10.77 10.68
C LEU A 344 -14.36 12.03 10.77
N PRO A 345 -13.90 13.26 10.44
CA PRO A 345 -14.75 14.45 10.46
C PRO A 345 -15.87 14.42 9.41
N LEU A 346 -15.69 13.68 8.31
CA LEU A 346 -16.61 13.59 7.17
C LEU A 346 -17.66 12.49 7.34
N LEU A 347 -17.58 11.70 8.42
CA LEU A 347 -18.52 10.62 8.66
C LEU A 347 -19.87 11.15 9.19
N PRO A 348 -21.00 10.62 8.69
CA PRO A 348 -22.29 10.87 9.29
C PRO A 348 -22.38 10.26 10.70
N GLY A 349 -23.44 10.61 11.43
CA GLY A 349 -23.80 9.91 12.66
C GLY A 349 -24.38 8.52 12.34
N ASP A 350 -24.91 7.87 13.36
CA ASP A 350 -25.64 6.61 13.20
C ASP A 350 -26.91 6.83 12.36
N GLY A 351 -27.25 5.88 11.50
CA GLY A 351 -28.44 5.93 10.64
C GLY A 351 -28.24 5.23 9.30
N THR A 352 -29.18 5.41 8.37
CA THR A 352 -29.25 4.69 7.08
C THR A 352 -28.33 5.22 5.97
N CYS A 353 -27.28 5.96 6.33
CA CYS A 353 -26.27 6.44 5.38
C CYS A 353 -25.24 5.35 5.09
N ALA A 354 -24.55 5.46 3.95
CA ALA A 354 -23.40 4.63 3.65
C ALA A 354 -22.20 5.49 3.24
N VAL A 355 -21.00 5.05 3.61
CA VAL A 355 -19.75 5.72 3.24
C VAL A 355 -18.81 4.71 2.62
N ILE A 356 -18.39 4.95 1.39
CA ILE A 356 -17.38 4.16 0.67
C ILE A 356 -16.07 4.94 0.69
N ILE A 357 -15.04 4.36 1.27
CA ILE A 357 -13.71 4.95 1.38
C ILE A 357 -12.76 4.12 0.53
N THR A 358 -11.99 4.77 -0.32
CA THR A 358 -10.81 4.15 -0.94
C THR A 358 -9.55 4.70 -0.29
N SER A 359 -8.57 3.83 -0.05
CA SER A 359 -7.26 4.26 0.44
C SER A 359 -6.17 3.32 -0.05
N ARG A 360 -4.93 3.83 -0.08
CA ARG A 360 -3.73 3.00 -0.26
C ARG A 360 -3.19 2.52 1.09
N ASN A 361 -3.67 3.11 2.18
CA ASN A 361 -3.37 2.72 3.54
C ASN A 361 -4.53 1.87 4.10
N ASP A 362 -4.24 0.85 4.88
CA ASP A 362 -5.27 0.03 5.52
C ASP A 362 -6.09 0.80 6.58
N LEU A 363 -5.70 2.04 6.95
CA LEU A 363 -6.41 2.91 7.89
C LEU A 363 -6.74 2.20 9.22
N LEU A 364 -5.76 1.49 9.80
CA LEU A 364 -5.93 0.65 10.99
C LEU A 364 -6.64 1.37 12.15
N ARG A 365 -6.38 2.68 12.33
CA ARG A 365 -7.05 3.50 13.33
C ARG A 365 -8.56 3.61 13.10
N LEU A 366 -9.02 3.74 11.85
CA LEU A 366 -10.44 3.78 11.52
C LEU A 366 -11.10 2.43 11.84
N GLN A 367 -10.42 1.33 11.49
CA GLN A 367 -10.90 -0.02 11.78
C GLN A 367 -10.99 -0.32 13.28
N SER A 368 -10.12 0.27 14.11
CA SER A 368 -10.20 0.13 15.57
C SER A 368 -11.29 0.98 16.22
N GLU A 369 -11.61 2.14 15.64
CA GLU A 369 -12.58 3.08 16.22
C GLU A 369 -14.02 2.83 15.75
N ARG A 370 -14.23 2.17 14.60
CA ARG A 370 -15.55 1.96 13.97
C ARG A 370 -15.68 0.55 13.41
N LYS A 371 -16.92 0.05 13.31
CA LYS A 371 -17.21 -1.18 12.54
C LYS A 371 -17.10 -0.85 11.05
N VAL A 372 -16.14 -1.48 10.36
CA VAL A 372 -15.86 -1.24 8.93
C VAL A 372 -15.99 -2.55 8.16
N LEU A 373 -16.72 -2.50 7.03
CA LEU A 373 -16.70 -3.53 6.00
C LEU A 373 -15.40 -3.39 5.20
N PHE A 374 -14.32 -3.96 5.73
CA PHE A 374 -12.98 -3.90 5.14
C PHE A 374 -12.83 -4.90 3.99
N ARG A 375 -12.32 -4.43 2.85
CA ARG A 375 -11.90 -5.25 1.71
C ARG A 375 -10.54 -4.79 1.21
N LYS A 376 -9.59 -5.72 1.21
CA LYS A 376 -8.27 -5.54 0.61
C LYS A 376 -8.31 -6.04 -0.84
N MET A 377 -7.97 -5.18 -1.78
CA MET A 377 -7.89 -5.51 -3.19
C MET A 377 -6.53 -6.07 -3.55
N GLU A 378 -6.55 -7.19 -4.26
CA GLU A 378 -5.38 -7.86 -4.81
C GLU A 378 -5.26 -7.60 -6.32
N PRO A 379 -4.07 -7.80 -6.92
CA PRO A 379 -3.94 -7.84 -8.38
C PRO A 379 -4.92 -8.83 -9.02
N LEU A 380 -5.26 -8.60 -10.29
CA LEU A 380 -6.25 -9.44 -11.00
C LEU A 380 -5.79 -10.89 -11.11
N GLN A 381 -6.75 -11.81 -11.25
CA GLN A 381 -6.44 -13.16 -11.68
C GLN A 381 -5.92 -13.15 -13.12
N GLU A 382 -5.17 -14.19 -13.50
CA GLU A 382 -4.52 -14.22 -14.82
C GLU A 382 -5.53 -14.13 -15.97
N ALA A 383 -6.69 -14.79 -15.84
CA ALA A 383 -7.77 -14.74 -16.82
C ALA A 383 -8.34 -13.31 -17.01
N ASP A 384 -8.64 -12.62 -15.90
CA ASP A 384 -9.18 -11.25 -15.91
C ASP A 384 -8.14 -10.24 -16.41
N ALA A 385 -6.87 -10.45 -16.07
CA ALA A 385 -5.76 -9.63 -16.54
C ALA A 385 -5.57 -9.74 -18.05
N LEU A 386 -5.72 -10.95 -18.60
CA LEU A 386 -5.72 -11.18 -20.05
C LEU A 386 -6.91 -10.48 -20.71
N GLU A 387 -8.10 -10.51 -20.11
CA GLU A 387 -9.29 -9.83 -20.65
C GLU A 387 -9.05 -8.31 -20.78
N VAL A 388 -8.51 -7.66 -19.74
CA VAL A 388 -8.19 -6.21 -19.78
C VAL A 388 -7.21 -5.89 -20.91
N LEU A 389 -6.20 -6.73 -21.11
CA LEU A 389 -5.16 -6.53 -22.12
C LEU A 389 -5.66 -6.79 -23.54
N GLN A 390 -6.60 -7.73 -23.68
CA GLN A 390 -7.08 -8.24 -24.97
C GLN A 390 -8.43 -7.65 -25.40
N GLU A 391 -9.05 -6.75 -24.63
CA GLU A 391 -10.42 -6.24 -24.85
C GLU A 391 -10.70 -5.88 -26.32
N LYS A 392 -9.74 -5.23 -27.00
CA LYS A 392 -9.87 -4.79 -28.40
C LYS A 392 -9.04 -5.59 -29.42
N VAL A 393 -8.46 -6.72 -29.02
CA VAL A 393 -7.66 -7.60 -29.88
C VAL A 393 -8.56 -8.68 -30.51
N SER A 394 -8.35 -8.98 -31.79
CA SER A 394 -9.08 -10.02 -32.52
C SER A 394 -8.81 -11.43 -31.95
N VAL A 395 -9.77 -12.36 -32.08
CA VAL A 395 -9.60 -13.74 -31.58
C VAL A 395 -8.42 -14.47 -32.24
N GLU A 396 -8.19 -14.22 -33.53
CA GLU A 396 -7.07 -14.80 -34.28
C GLU A 396 -5.71 -14.32 -33.74
N ASP A 397 -5.57 -13.02 -33.49
CA ASP A 397 -4.33 -12.45 -32.96
C ASP A 397 -4.06 -12.88 -31.50
N ARG A 398 -5.12 -13.07 -30.70
CA ARG A 398 -5.00 -13.61 -29.33
C ARG A 398 -4.38 -15.00 -29.33
N ALA A 399 -4.87 -15.89 -30.19
CA ALA A 399 -4.33 -17.25 -30.30
C ALA A 399 -2.88 -17.26 -30.79
N LYS A 400 -2.57 -16.43 -31.80
CA LYS A 400 -1.23 -16.31 -32.38
C LYS A 400 -0.17 -15.83 -31.39
N HIS A 401 -0.54 -14.94 -30.47
CA HIS A 401 0.38 -14.32 -29.52
C HIS A 401 0.13 -14.70 -28.05
N ALA A 402 -0.51 -15.85 -27.80
CA ALA A 402 -0.94 -16.27 -26.46
C ALA A 402 0.19 -16.25 -25.41
N GLN A 403 1.36 -16.81 -25.75
CA GLN A 403 2.51 -16.84 -24.85
C GLN A 403 3.03 -15.43 -24.51
N ALA A 404 3.09 -14.53 -25.50
CA ALA A 404 3.53 -13.16 -25.28
C ALA A 404 2.55 -12.37 -24.39
N PHE A 405 1.24 -12.61 -24.53
CA PHE A 405 0.23 -12.00 -23.67
C PHE A 405 0.33 -12.47 -22.21
N SER A 406 0.45 -13.78 -21.97
CA SER A 406 0.66 -14.31 -20.60
C SER A 406 1.95 -13.74 -19.98
N GLU A 407 3.02 -13.62 -20.77
CA GLU A 407 4.27 -13.00 -20.30
C GLU A 407 4.11 -11.51 -19.97
N LEU A 408 3.37 -10.74 -20.77
CA LEU A 408 3.06 -9.34 -20.46
C LEU A 408 2.21 -9.19 -19.19
N VAL A 409 1.22 -10.05 -19.00
CA VAL A 409 0.39 -10.08 -17.78
C VAL A 409 1.27 -10.28 -16.55
N ARG A 410 2.20 -11.24 -16.62
CA ARG A 410 3.19 -11.48 -15.57
C ARG A 410 4.09 -10.28 -15.33
N LEU A 411 4.62 -9.65 -16.39
CA LEU A 411 5.52 -8.49 -16.29
C LEU A 411 4.82 -7.21 -15.78
N CYS A 412 3.51 -7.08 -16.04
CA CYS A 412 2.67 -6.03 -15.49
C CYS A 412 2.22 -6.31 -14.04
N GLY A 413 2.62 -7.45 -13.46
CA GLY A 413 2.22 -7.86 -12.11
C GLY A 413 0.71 -7.96 -11.93
N ARG A 414 -0.04 -8.21 -13.02
CA ARG A 414 -1.51 -8.29 -13.01
C ARG A 414 -2.22 -7.02 -12.49
N LEU A 415 -1.55 -5.86 -12.52
CA LEU A 415 -2.15 -4.59 -12.10
C LEU A 415 -3.00 -3.98 -13.21
N PRO A 416 -4.29 -3.66 -12.96
CA PRO A 416 -5.18 -3.04 -13.94
C PRO A 416 -4.60 -1.78 -14.60
N LEU A 417 -3.92 -0.92 -13.83
CA LEU A 417 -3.30 0.29 -14.36
C LEU A 417 -2.18 -0.03 -15.36
N ALA A 418 -1.29 -0.97 -15.02
CA ALA A 418 -0.19 -1.38 -15.90
C ALA A 418 -0.72 -2.04 -17.18
N LEU A 419 -1.70 -2.94 -17.03
CA LEU A 419 -2.36 -3.62 -18.15
C LEU A 419 -3.07 -2.61 -19.07
N THR A 420 -3.73 -1.61 -18.49
CA THR A 420 -4.39 -0.54 -19.26
C THR A 420 -3.37 0.29 -20.05
N VAL A 421 -2.21 0.61 -19.46
CA VAL A 421 -1.13 1.30 -20.19
C VAL A 421 -0.66 0.48 -21.39
N VAL A 422 -0.39 -0.81 -21.20
CA VAL A 422 0.03 -1.69 -22.30
C VAL A 422 -1.07 -1.84 -23.35
N ALA A 423 -2.32 -2.05 -22.93
CA ALA A 423 -3.46 -2.12 -23.86
C ALA A 423 -3.57 -0.85 -24.72
N ARG A 424 -3.38 0.33 -24.12
CA ARG A 424 -3.38 1.61 -24.86
C ARG A 424 -2.22 1.74 -25.83
N LEU A 425 -1.01 1.25 -25.48
CA LEU A 425 0.13 1.20 -26.40
C LEU A 425 -0.13 0.32 -27.63
N LEU A 426 -0.87 -0.78 -27.44
CA LEU A 426 -1.28 -1.66 -28.53
C LEU A 426 -2.39 -1.03 -29.38
N GLU A 427 -3.38 -0.38 -28.74
CA GLU A 427 -4.51 0.29 -29.41
C GLU A 427 -4.08 1.51 -30.25
N SER A 428 -3.17 2.34 -29.74
CA SER A 428 -2.75 3.57 -30.41
C SER A 428 -1.85 3.33 -31.64
N GLY A 429 -1.45 2.07 -31.88
CA GLY A 429 -0.52 1.70 -32.94
C GLY A 429 0.94 2.03 -32.65
N ALA A 430 1.26 2.60 -31.48
CA ALA A 430 2.62 2.89 -31.04
C ALA A 430 3.47 1.60 -30.93
N ARG A 431 2.84 0.48 -30.52
CA ARG A 431 3.42 -0.87 -30.52
C ARG A 431 2.47 -1.85 -31.22
N PRO A 432 2.62 -2.09 -32.54
CA PRO A 432 1.78 -3.03 -33.26
C PRO A 432 1.91 -4.47 -32.73
N LEU A 433 0.87 -5.31 -32.86
CA LEU A 433 0.86 -6.69 -32.31
C LEU A 433 2.07 -7.55 -32.73
N ARG A 434 2.60 -7.36 -33.95
CA ARG A 434 3.81 -8.05 -34.44
C ARG A 434 5.06 -7.79 -33.60
N THR A 435 5.11 -6.68 -32.85
CA THR A 435 6.24 -6.32 -31.97
C THR A 435 6.07 -6.84 -30.55
N LEU A 436 5.02 -7.61 -30.23
CA LEU A 436 4.80 -8.16 -28.89
C LEU A 436 6.00 -8.96 -28.34
N PRO A 437 6.65 -9.86 -29.11
CA PRO A 437 7.84 -10.56 -28.61
C PRO A 437 8.99 -9.62 -28.27
N ALA A 438 9.17 -8.55 -29.07
CA ALA A 438 10.19 -7.54 -28.80
C ALA A 438 9.84 -6.73 -27.55
N LEU A 439 8.58 -6.31 -27.36
CA LEU A 439 8.14 -5.60 -26.16
C LEU A 439 8.34 -6.45 -24.89
N VAL A 440 7.96 -7.72 -24.94
CA VAL A 440 8.19 -8.68 -23.86
C VAL A 440 9.67 -8.80 -23.55
N ARG A 441 10.50 -8.90 -24.59
CA ARG A 441 11.95 -8.97 -24.46
C ARG A 441 12.50 -7.68 -23.84
N ASP A 442 12.09 -6.51 -24.30
CA ASP A 442 12.52 -5.21 -23.76
C ASP A 442 12.16 -5.10 -22.27
N MET A 443 10.96 -5.56 -21.86
CA MET A 443 10.54 -5.60 -20.45
C MET A 443 11.21 -6.70 -19.60
N LYS A 444 11.85 -7.71 -20.24
CA LYS A 444 12.57 -8.82 -19.60
C LYS A 444 14.10 -8.59 -19.51
N GLU A 445 14.73 -8.23 -20.62
CA GLU A 445 16.19 -8.19 -20.84
C GLU A 445 16.81 -6.90 -20.32
N GLU A 446 16.09 -5.77 -20.35
CA GLU A 446 16.61 -4.50 -19.83
C GLU A 446 16.22 -4.36 -18.35
N ARG A 447 17.24 -4.49 -17.47
CA ARG A 447 17.22 -4.20 -16.02
C ARG A 447 16.12 -3.19 -15.69
N GLU A 448 15.21 -3.50 -14.76
CA GLU A 448 14.12 -2.74 -14.09
C GLU A 448 13.70 -1.33 -14.61
N ARG A 449 14.64 -0.48 -15.05
CA ARG A 449 14.53 0.81 -15.75
C ARG A 449 13.53 0.79 -16.92
N ALA A 450 13.74 -0.04 -17.95
CA ALA A 450 12.92 -0.01 -19.18
C ALA A 450 11.45 -0.40 -18.92
N ARG A 451 11.21 -1.23 -17.90
CA ARG A 451 9.88 -1.71 -17.54
C ARG A 451 8.97 -0.58 -17.07
N LEU A 452 9.44 0.29 -16.17
CA LEU A 452 8.63 1.40 -15.65
C LEU A 452 8.48 2.53 -16.66
N ASP A 453 9.50 2.76 -17.50
CA ASP A 453 9.43 3.74 -18.58
C ASP A 453 8.39 3.32 -19.63
N THR A 454 8.30 2.02 -19.94
CA THR A 454 7.23 1.47 -20.80
C THR A 454 5.83 1.65 -20.21
N LEU A 455 5.71 1.66 -18.87
CA LEU A 455 4.44 1.80 -18.13
C LEU A 455 4.10 3.26 -17.80
N HIS A 456 4.55 4.20 -18.62
CA HIS A 456 4.32 5.63 -18.48
C HIS A 456 3.74 6.23 -19.77
N LEU A 457 2.47 6.65 -19.70
CA LEU A 457 1.75 7.33 -20.78
C LEU A 457 1.25 8.70 -20.30
N PRO A 458 2.10 9.75 -20.36
CA PRO A 458 1.76 11.07 -19.85
C PRO A 458 0.59 11.73 -20.60
N GLU A 459 0.45 11.48 -21.91
CA GLU A 459 -0.67 11.99 -22.73
C GLU A 459 -2.06 11.54 -22.25
N HIS A 460 -2.12 10.47 -21.46
CA HIS A 460 -3.36 9.91 -20.90
C HIS A 460 -3.41 9.97 -19.38
N GLU A 461 -2.49 10.68 -18.73
CA GLU A 461 -2.35 10.74 -17.26
C GLU A 461 -2.21 9.34 -16.60
N LEU A 462 -1.80 8.31 -17.36
CA LEU A 462 -1.64 6.95 -16.88
C LEU A 462 -0.18 6.66 -16.57
N SER A 463 0.15 6.53 -15.29
CA SER A 463 1.50 6.16 -14.89
C SER A 463 1.56 5.36 -13.60
N VAL A 464 2.08 4.14 -13.70
CA VAL A 464 2.39 3.30 -12.52
C VAL A 464 3.45 3.98 -11.65
N ARG A 465 4.49 4.54 -12.29
CA ARG A 465 5.57 5.28 -11.62
C ARG A 465 5.04 6.46 -10.79
N ALA A 466 4.20 7.31 -11.39
CA ALA A 466 3.64 8.47 -10.66
C ALA A 466 2.77 8.01 -9.49
N ALA A 467 1.94 6.97 -9.69
CA ALA A 467 1.09 6.43 -8.66
C ALA A 467 1.90 5.89 -7.46
N LEU A 468 2.97 5.11 -7.70
CA LEU A 468 3.84 4.61 -6.63
C LEU A 468 4.62 5.74 -5.93
N ASN A 469 5.07 6.76 -6.67
CA ASN A 469 5.78 7.90 -6.09
C ASN A 469 4.93 8.67 -5.08
N CYS A 470 3.64 8.86 -5.36
CA CYS A 470 2.70 9.45 -4.41
C CYS A 470 2.60 8.65 -3.10
N SER A 471 2.59 7.32 -3.17
CA SER A 471 2.58 6.45 -1.98
C SER A 471 3.88 6.54 -1.18
N VAL A 472 5.03 6.63 -1.85
CA VAL A 472 6.33 6.71 -1.17
C VAL A 472 6.57 8.07 -0.51
N ARG A 473 6.09 9.17 -1.11
CA ARG A 473 6.30 10.53 -0.58
C ARG A 473 5.77 10.75 0.83
N VAL A 474 4.74 10.02 1.23
CA VAL A 474 4.12 10.17 2.56
C VAL A 474 4.73 9.26 3.62
N LEU A 475 5.69 8.41 3.24
CA LEU A 475 6.36 7.49 4.16
C LEU A 475 7.41 8.20 5.02
N GLY A 476 7.59 7.69 6.23
CA GLY A 476 8.73 8.04 7.08
C GLY A 476 10.08 7.72 6.42
N VAL A 477 11.14 8.37 6.89
CA VAL A 477 12.51 8.18 6.39
C VAL A 477 12.96 6.71 6.52
N GLU A 478 12.72 6.10 7.69
CA GLU A 478 13.06 4.69 7.96
C GLU A 478 12.29 3.73 7.04
N ALA A 479 10.99 3.98 6.79
CA ALA A 479 10.18 3.16 5.89
C ALA A 479 10.65 3.25 4.43
N ARG A 480 11.07 4.43 3.97
CA ARG A 480 11.64 4.58 2.61
C ARG A 480 12.97 3.87 2.46
N LEU A 481 13.84 3.97 3.46
CA LEU A 481 15.10 3.23 3.48
C LEU A 481 14.84 1.73 3.48
N LEU A 482 13.94 1.23 4.33
CA LEU A 482 13.60 -0.19 4.39
C LEU A 482 12.97 -0.70 3.09
N LEU A 483 12.08 0.08 2.46
CA LEU A 483 11.51 -0.25 1.15
C LEU A 483 12.60 -0.42 0.09
N TRP A 484 13.58 0.48 0.09
CA TRP A 484 14.73 0.40 -0.81
C TRP A 484 15.61 -0.82 -0.48
N GLN A 485 15.88 -1.11 0.80
CA GLN A 485 16.65 -2.27 1.26
C GLN A 485 15.97 -3.61 0.99
N LEU A 486 14.64 -3.66 0.98
CA LEU A 486 13.87 -4.84 0.55
C LEU A 486 13.93 -5.02 -0.97
N ALA A 487 14.07 -3.93 -1.72
CA ALA A 487 14.22 -3.97 -3.17
C ALA A 487 15.63 -4.41 -3.58
N VAL A 488 16.66 -3.85 -2.93
CA VAL A 488 17.78 -4.57 -2.29
C VAL A 488 17.82 -6.10 -2.35
N HIS A 489 17.14 -6.67 -1.35
CA HIS A 489 17.08 -8.09 -1.07
C HIS A 489 16.73 -8.92 -2.33
N PRO A 490 17.54 -9.94 -2.68
CA PRO A 490 17.43 -10.63 -3.96
C PRO A 490 16.25 -11.63 -4.00
N GLY A 491 15.75 -12.08 -2.84
CA GLY A 491 14.66 -13.05 -2.73
C GLY A 491 13.25 -12.49 -3.02
N PRO A 492 12.30 -13.35 -3.44
CA PRO A 492 10.91 -12.94 -3.65
C PRO A 492 10.24 -12.46 -2.36
N THR A 493 10.53 -13.15 -1.26
CA THR A 493 10.12 -12.81 0.11
C THR A 493 11.34 -12.85 1.05
N ALA A 494 11.20 -12.26 2.22
CA ALA A 494 12.16 -12.26 3.32
C ALA A 494 11.44 -12.64 4.62
N SER A 495 12.10 -13.43 5.48
CA SER A 495 11.62 -13.73 6.84
C SER A 495 11.65 -12.46 7.71
N TRP A 496 10.94 -12.49 8.84
CA TRP A 496 10.99 -11.40 9.82
C TRP A 496 12.43 -11.08 10.25
N GLU A 497 13.23 -12.10 10.56
CA GLU A 497 14.62 -11.98 10.99
C GLU A 497 15.48 -11.32 9.91
N ALA A 498 15.31 -11.71 8.64
CA ALA A 498 16.02 -11.10 7.53
C ALA A 498 15.68 -9.61 7.36
N VAL A 499 14.40 -9.23 7.53
CA VAL A 499 13.98 -7.82 7.49
C VAL A 499 14.56 -7.03 8.66
N MET A 500 14.55 -7.59 9.87
CA MET A 500 15.12 -6.92 11.04
C MET A 500 16.63 -6.73 10.90
N ASP A 501 17.35 -7.74 10.41
CA ASP A 501 18.78 -7.65 10.17
C ASP A 501 19.12 -6.63 9.09
N LEU A 502 18.31 -6.51 8.03
CA LEU A 502 18.46 -5.46 7.00
C LEU A 502 18.41 -4.06 7.61
N GLY A 503 17.44 -3.80 8.47
CA GLY A 503 17.24 -2.48 9.08
C GLY A 503 18.34 -2.04 10.04
N ARG A 504 19.18 -2.97 10.54
CA ARG A 504 20.35 -2.63 11.39
C ARG A 504 21.39 -1.78 10.65
N THR A 505 21.42 -1.82 9.32
CA THR A 505 22.30 -0.97 8.50
C THR A 505 21.94 0.52 8.59
N ALA A 506 20.75 0.87 9.12
CA ALA A 506 20.32 2.24 9.34
C ALA A 506 20.87 2.87 10.64
N GLY A 507 21.56 2.10 11.50
CA GLY A 507 22.18 2.57 12.74
C GLY A 507 21.52 2.08 14.03
N GLU A 508 22.19 2.28 15.17
CA GLU A 508 21.69 1.90 16.49
C GLU A 508 20.44 2.73 16.86
N GLY A 509 19.30 2.06 17.01
CA GLY A 509 18.02 2.69 17.41
C GLY A 509 16.96 2.78 16.31
N ALA A 510 17.25 2.34 15.07
CA ALA A 510 16.27 2.28 14.00
C ALA A 510 15.09 1.35 14.35
N ARG A 511 13.85 1.83 14.15
CA ARG A 511 12.63 1.05 14.42
C ARG A 511 12.14 0.34 13.16
N THR A 512 12.92 -0.65 12.74
CA THR A 512 12.67 -1.48 11.55
C THR A 512 11.29 -2.16 11.60
N ASP A 513 10.86 -2.57 12.78
CA ASP A 513 9.53 -3.13 13.03
C ASP A 513 8.41 -2.13 12.66
N ARG A 514 8.54 -0.88 13.13
CA ARG A 514 7.59 0.20 12.82
C ARG A 514 7.62 0.58 11.35
N ALA A 515 8.81 0.68 10.77
CA ALA A 515 8.99 0.93 9.34
C ALA A 515 8.34 -0.16 8.48
N LEU A 516 8.48 -1.43 8.86
CA LEU A 516 7.84 -2.55 8.18
C LEU A 516 6.32 -2.48 8.29
N MET A 517 5.78 -2.23 9.49
CA MET A 517 4.33 -2.05 9.69
C MET A 517 3.77 -0.91 8.85
N GLU A 518 4.51 0.19 8.71
CA GLU A 518 4.15 1.32 7.85
C GLU A 518 4.08 0.91 6.37
N LEU A 519 5.05 0.13 5.88
CA LEU A 519 5.08 -0.36 4.51
C LEU A 519 3.97 -1.37 4.20
N VAL A 520 3.66 -2.25 5.16
CA VAL A 520 2.54 -3.20 5.06
C VAL A 520 1.21 -2.45 5.04
N ALA A 521 1.03 -1.50 5.97
CA ALA A 521 -0.16 -0.67 6.02
C ALA A 521 -0.32 0.17 4.74
N ALA A 522 0.76 0.65 4.13
CA ALA A 522 0.77 1.38 2.86
C ALA A 522 0.61 0.48 1.62
N ASN A 523 0.43 -0.83 1.78
CA ASN A 523 0.30 -1.81 0.70
C ASN A 523 1.47 -1.78 -0.30
N LEU A 524 2.69 -1.51 0.19
CA LEU A 524 3.93 -1.59 -0.58
C LEU A 524 4.72 -2.88 -0.28
N VAL A 525 4.49 -3.46 0.89
CA VAL A 525 4.98 -4.79 1.29
C VAL A 525 3.78 -5.70 1.51
N GLU A 526 3.86 -6.90 0.95
CA GLU A 526 2.85 -7.95 1.03
C GLU A 526 3.27 -9.02 2.04
N LEU A 527 2.36 -9.43 2.91
CA LEU A 527 2.57 -10.53 3.84
C LEU A 527 2.06 -11.82 3.20
N HIS A 528 2.98 -12.73 2.90
CA HIS A 528 2.72 -14.06 2.33
C HIS A 528 2.94 -15.11 3.43
N GLY A 529 1.86 -15.49 4.12
CA GLY A 529 1.99 -16.27 5.36
C GLY A 529 2.66 -15.44 6.45
N ASP A 530 3.89 -15.81 6.81
CA ASP A 530 4.76 -15.12 7.77
C ASP A 530 5.92 -14.36 7.11
N ARG A 531 5.97 -14.31 5.77
CA ARG A 531 7.08 -13.71 5.01
C ARG A 531 6.69 -12.43 4.30
N TYR A 532 7.64 -11.50 4.19
CA TYR A 532 7.44 -10.19 3.61
C TYR A 532 7.97 -10.14 2.17
N GLY A 533 7.11 -9.79 1.22
CA GLY A 533 7.44 -9.68 -0.20
C GLY A 533 7.19 -8.27 -0.74
N LEU A 534 7.92 -7.92 -1.79
CA LEU A 534 7.58 -6.76 -2.62
C LEU A 534 6.94 -7.24 -3.90
N HIS A 535 5.85 -6.60 -4.30
CA HIS A 535 5.32 -6.75 -5.64
C HIS A 535 6.39 -6.36 -6.68
N ASP A 536 6.50 -7.11 -7.79
CA ASP A 536 7.58 -6.95 -8.78
C ASP A 536 7.72 -5.51 -9.32
N LEU A 537 6.59 -4.81 -9.53
CA LEU A 537 6.59 -3.41 -9.95
C LEU A 537 7.00 -2.43 -8.83
N VAL A 538 6.69 -2.76 -7.57
CA VAL A 538 7.15 -1.97 -6.41
C VAL A 538 8.64 -2.13 -6.22
N ARG A 539 9.16 -3.36 -6.36
CA ARG A 539 10.60 -3.66 -6.32
C ARG A 539 11.36 -2.86 -7.39
N ALA A 540 10.91 -2.93 -8.64
CA ALA A 540 11.50 -2.18 -9.74
C ALA A 540 11.45 -0.65 -9.51
N PHE A 541 10.36 -0.16 -8.92
CA PHE A 541 10.21 1.25 -8.58
C PHE A 541 11.16 1.66 -7.45
N ALA A 542 11.19 0.91 -6.36
CA ALA A 542 12.00 1.16 -5.19
C ALA A 542 13.50 1.18 -5.53
N ARG A 543 13.98 0.22 -6.31
CA ARG A 543 15.38 0.17 -6.76
C ARG A 543 15.85 1.41 -7.52
N ARG A 544 14.94 2.11 -8.21
CA ARG A 544 15.31 3.18 -9.14
C ARG A 544 14.94 4.58 -8.68
N HIS A 545 13.79 4.73 -8.05
CA HIS A 545 13.18 6.03 -7.79
C HIS A 545 13.13 6.40 -6.31
N VAL A 546 13.42 5.44 -5.42
CA VAL A 546 13.56 5.71 -4.00
C VAL A 546 15.02 5.96 -3.71
N GLN A 547 15.34 7.14 -3.18
CA GLN A 547 16.67 7.46 -2.69
C GLN A 547 16.75 7.09 -1.21
N PRO A 548 17.79 6.35 -0.78
CA PRO A 548 18.05 6.18 0.64
C PRO A 548 18.56 7.52 1.19
N GLU A 549 17.77 8.20 2.02
CA GLU A 549 18.09 9.51 2.59
C GLU A 549 19.11 9.46 3.76
N ALA A 550 19.89 8.38 3.88
CA ALA A 550 20.89 8.28 4.93
C ALA A 550 22.11 9.17 4.61
N ASP A 551 22.78 9.68 5.65
CA ASP A 551 24.00 10.47 5.57
C ASP A 551 25.16 9.62 4.99
N GLY A 552 25.18 9.43 3.67
CA GLY A 552 26.18 8.62 2.95
C GLY A 552 25.90 8.55 1.45
N GLU A 553 26.90 8.14 0.66
CA GLU A 553 26.69 7.89 -0.77
C GLU A 553 25.78 6.67 -0.96
N THR A 554 24.82 6.74 -1.89
CA THR A 554 23.90 5.63 -2.19
C THR A 554 24.63 4.32 -2.50
N ALA A 555 25.83 4.40 -3.10
CA ALA A 555 26.67 3.25 -3.40
C ALA A 555 27.15 2.53 -2.12
N ASP A 556 27.53 3.28 -1.09
CA ASP A 556 28.00 2.72 0.18
C ASP A 556 26.87 2.02 0.93
N ILE A 557 25.68 2.62 0.92
CA ILE A 557 24.47 2.04 1.52
C ILE A 557 24.08 0.77 0.78
N GLU A 558 24.23 0.73 -0.55
CA GLU A 558 23.97 -0.48 -1.35
C GLU A 558 24.93 -1.60 -1.00
N GLN A 559 26.23 -1.30 -0.95
CA GLN A 559 27.24 -2.29 -0.56
C GLN A 559 27.00 -2.80 0.86
N ALA A 560 26.68 -1.93 1.82
CA ALA A 560 26.34 -2.32 3.18
C ALA A 560 25.09 -3.20 3.23
N THR A 561 24.05 -2.86 2.46
CA THR A 561 22.80 -3.63 2.40
C THR A 561 23.03 -5.00 1.77
N VAL A 562 23.74 -5.06 0.64
CA VAL A 562 24.08 -6.32 -0.03
C VAL A 562 24.91 -7.21 0.89
N ARG A 563 25.90 -6.63 1.58
CA ARG A 563 26.69 -7.35 2.57
C ARG A 563 25.81 -7.90 3.69
N GLN A 564 24.90 -7.11 4.24
CA GLN A 564 24.02 -7.54 5.33
C GLN A 564 23.10 -8.69 4.90
N VAL A 565 22.54 -8.63 3.69
CA VAL A 565 21.75 -9.74 3.11
C VAL A 565 22.59 -11.00 3.01
N LEU A 566 23.78 -10.91 2.41
CA LEU A 566 24.63 -12.06 2.16
C LEU A 566 25.19 -12.63 3.46
N GLU A 567 25.47 -11.80 4.47
CA GLU A 567 25.91 -12.22 5.80
C GLU A 567 24.79 -12.97 6.53
N HIS A 568 23.56 -12.44 6.53
CA HIS A 568 22.40 -13.13 7.10
C HIS A 568 22.19 -14.49 6.43
N GLN A 569 22.19 -14.55 5.09
CA GLN A 569 22.06 -15.81 4.35
C GLN A 569 23.21 -16.77 4.68
N LEU A 570 24.45 -16.29 4.71
CA LEU A 570 25.62 -17.13 4.92
C LEU A 570 25.60 -17.78 6.30
N HIS A 571 25.31 -17.02 7.35
CA HIS A 571 25.28 -17.57 8.69
C HIS A 571 24.12 -18.54 8.91
N ASN A 572 22.93 -18.25 8.37
CA ASN A 572 21.78 -19.15 8.48
C ASN A 572 21.94 -20.44 7.68
N VAL A 573 22.46 -20.35 6.44
CA VAL A 573 22.77 -21.54 5.63
C VAL A 573 23.90 -22.34 6.27
N ARG A 574 24.91 -21.69 6.85
CA ARG A 574 25.97 -22.37 7.63
C ARG A 574 25.40 -23.09 8.85
N ALA A 575 24.49 -22.49 9.60
CA ALA A 575 23.89 -23.14 10.76
C ALA A 575 23.17 -24.43 10.35
N CYS A 576 22.44 -24.38 9.23
CA CYS A 576 21.84 -25.58 8.64
C CYS A 576 22.90 -26.59 8.19
N ASP A 577 23.92 -26.16 7.45
CA ASP A 577 25.00 -27.04 6.95
C ASP A 577 25.75 -27.74 8.09
N ARG A 578 25.96 -27.10 9.25
CA ARG A 578 26.58 -27.74 10.42
C ARG A 578 25.78 -28.93 10.95
N VAL A 579 24.46 -28.92 10.80
CA VAL A 579 23.60 -30.05 11.18
C VAL A 579 23.59 -31.12 10.10
N LEU A 580 23.67 -30.71 8.83
CA LEU A 580 23.65 -31.62 7.68
C LEU A 580 25.01 -32.28 7.41
N ASP A 581 26.11 -31.60 7.72
CA ASP A 581 27.50 -32.02 7.53
C ASP A 581 28.40 -31.44 8.65
N HIS A 582 28.26 -32.01 9.86
CA HIS A 582 29.03 -31.64 11.07
C HIS A 582 30.56 -31.62 10.89
N GLU A 583 31.11 -32.36 9.94
CA GLU A 583 32.55 -32.44 9.68
C GLU A 583 33.08 -31.28 8.83
N ARG A 584 32.19 -30.46 8.27
CA ARG A 584 32.56 -29.34 7.42
C ARG A 584 32.81 -28.08 8.24
N ALA A 585 34.08 -27.69 8.27
CA ALA A 585 34.49 -26.39 8.78
C ALA A 585 34.62 -25.39 7.62
N LEU A 586 33.80 -24.33 7.64
CA LEU A 586 33.89 -23.20 6.71
C LEU A 586 34.46 -21.97 7.42
N PRO A 587 35.42 -21.22 6.82
CA PRO A 587 36.08 -20.07 7.45
C PRO A 587 35.21 -18.80 7.42
N ILE A 588 34.03 -18.87 8.03
CA ILE A 588 33.02 -17.80 8.00
C ILE A 588 33.24 -16.79 9.14
N GLY A 589 33.74 -17.24 10.30
CA GLY A 589 33.88 -16.41 11.51
C GLY A 589 32.61 -16.36 12.36
N GLU A 590 32.58 -15.52 13.40
CA GLU A 590 31.38 -15.33 14.24
C GLU A 590 30.37 -14.37 13.58
N PRO A 591 29.05 -14.56 13.77
CA PRO A 591 28.04 -13.68 13.20
C PRO A 591 28.15 -12.27 13.76
N GLY A 592 28.34 -11.29 12.87
CA GLY A 592 28.35 -9.87 13.20
C GLY A 592 26.99 -9.23 12.91
N GLY A 593 26.19 -8.96 13.94
CA GLY A 593 24.97 -8.16 13.77
C GLY A 593 23.86 -8.83 12.96
N VAL A 594 23.85 -10.15 12.84
CA VAL A 594 22.80 -10.95 12.19
C VAL A 594 22.16 -11.93 13.16
N THR A 595 20.90 -12.25 12.93
CA THR A 595 20.13 -13.26 13.66
C THR A 595 20.32 -14.59 12.96
N VAL A 596 20.75 -15.61 13.72
CA VAL A 596 21.11 -16.93 13.20
C VAL A 596 20.15 -17.96 13.78
N THR A 597 19.52 -18.72 12.89
CA THR A 597 18.73 -19.90 13.23
C THR A 597 19.61 -20.99 13.82
N ASP A 598 19.07 -21.74 14.78
CA ASP A 598 19.78 -22.84 15.45
C ASP A 598 18.96 -24.14 15.29
N PRO A 599 18.98 -24.75 14.09
CA PRO A 599 18.29 -26.02 13.88
C PRO A 599 18.94 -27.12 14.74
N ALA A 600 18.13 -27.85 15.50
CA ALA A 600 18.64 -28.95 16.34
C ALA A 600 18.77 -30.26 15.56
N GLU A 601 17.96 -30.44 14.51
CA GLU A 601 17.83 -31.69 13.76
C GLU A 601 17.86 -31.46 12.24
N PRO A 602 18.32 -32.45 11.44
CA PRO A 602 18.37 -32.34 9.99
C PRO A 602 17.05 -31.93 9.35
N ARG A 603 15.91 -32.43 9.86
CA ARG A 603 14.59 -32.07 9.33
C ARG A 603 14.31 -30.57 9.46
N GLN A 604 14.68 -29.94 10.57
CA GLN A 604 14.49 -28.50 10.77
C GLN A 604 15.39 -27.70 9.84
N ALA A 605 16.66 -28.11 9.71
CA ALA A 605 17.61 -27.48 8.79
C ALA A 605 17.14 -27.57 7.32
N MET A 606 16.62 -28.73 6.91
CA MET A 606 16.10 -28.92 5.55
C MET A 606 14.84 -28.09 5.30
N ALA A 607 13.90 -28.04 6.24
CA ALA A 607 12.69 -27.22 6.11
C ALA A 607 13.01 -25.72 5.99
N TYR A 608 13.93 -25.21 6.83
CA TYR A 608 14.40 -23.83 6.72
C TYR A 608 15.01 -23.55 5.33
N LEU A 609 15.87 -24.45 4.85
CA LEU A 609 16.48 -24.30 3.53
C LEU A 609 15.48 -24.45 2.38
N ASP A 610 14.44 -25.28 2.51
CA ASP A 610 13.36 -25.39 1.51
C ASP A 610 12.67 -24.03 1.31
N GLU A 611 12.43 -23.29 2.40
CA GLU A 611 11.81 -21.95 2.36
C GLU A 611 12.77 -20.87 1.85
N GLU A 612 14.04 -20.90 2.29
CA GLU A 612 15.04 -19.87 1.94
C GLU A 612 15.73 -20.11 0.59
N TYR A 613 15.61 -21.29 -0.01
CA TYR A 613 16.41 -21.70 -1.17
C TYR A 613 16.37 -20.69 -2.31
N ALA A 614 15.17 -20.20 -2.64
CA ALA A 614 14.98 -19.24 -3.72
C ALA A 614 15.69 -17.90 -3.45
N ALA A 615 15.71 -17.45 -2.19
CA ALA A 615 16.40 -16.22 -1.79
C ALA A 615 17.92 -16.41 -1.78
N VAL A 616 18.42 -17.53 -1.25
CA VAL A 616 19.85 -17.86 -1.22
C VAL A 616 20.43 -18.04 -2.63
N GLN A 617 19.73 -18.73 -3.53
CA GLN A 617 20.15 -18.87 -4.93
C GLN A 617 20.31 -17.51 -5.63
N ARG A 618 19.39 -16.57 -5.35
CA ARG A 618 19.49 -15.22 -5.90
C ARG A 618 20.59 -14.41 -5.19
N GLY A 619 20.85 -14.67 -3.92
CA GLY A 619 22.01 -14.13 -3.17
C GLY A 619 23.35 -14.55 -3.77
N ILE A 620 23.52 -15.83 -4.11
CA ILE A 620 24.73 -16.32 -4.81
C ILE A 620 24.90 -15.59 -6.15
N ARG A 621 23.82 -15.44 -6.93
CA ARG A 621 23.87 -14.66 -8.19
C ARG A 621 24.20 -13.18 -7.98
N LEU A 622 23.70 -12.58 -6.90
CA LEU A 622 24.02 -11.20 -6.53
C LEU A 622 25.51 -11.05 -6.18
N ALA A 623 26.06 -11.99 -5.40
CA ALA A 623 27.49 -12.02 -5.06
C ALA A 623 28.36 -12.15 -6.32
N ILE A 624 28.02 -13.07 -7.23
CA ILE A 624 28.72 -13.24 -8.51
C ILE A 624 28.64 -11.96 -9.35
N GLY A 625 27.44 -11.38 -9.49
CA GLY A 625 27.21 -10.18 -10.29
C GLY A 625 27.94 -8.93 -9.77
N GLN A 626 28.26 -8.89 -8.47
CA GLN A 626 29.06 -7.83 -7.85
C GLN A 626 30.53 -8.22 -7.65
N GLY A 627 30.95 -9.43 -8.02
CA GLY A 627 32.33 -9.89 -7.85
C GLY A 627 32.76 -10.10 -6.39
N ILE A 628 31.82 -10.39 -5.48
CA ILE A 628 32.14 -10.58 -4.06
C ILE A 628 32.49 -12.06 -3.82
N GLU A 629 33.79 -12.36 -3.91
CA GLU A 629 34.34 -13.73 -3.89
C GLU A 629 33.96 -14.50 -2.62
N ARG A 630 34.10 -13.88 -1.43
CA ARG A 630 33.80 -14.49 -0.12
C ARG A 630 32.43 -15.18 -0.11
N TYR A 631 31.36 -14.46 -0.47
CA TYR A 631 30.00 -15.02 -0.44
C TYR A 631 29.76 -15.99 -1.61
N THR A 632 30.38 -15.76 -2.76
CA THR A 632 30.24 -16.62 -3.94
C THR A 632 30.64 -18.06 -3.62
N TRP A 633 31.81 -18.27 -3.01
CA TRP A 633 32.26 -19.62 -2.69
C TRP A 633 31.68 -20.15 -1.38
N LEU A 634 31.58 -19.33 -0.31
CA LEU A 634 31.10 -19.81 0.99
C LEU A 634 29.61 -20.16 0.99
N LEU A 635 28.74 -19.38 0.34
CA LEU A 635 27.31 -19.74 0.25
C LEU A 635 27.12 -21.00 -0.60
N SER A 636 27.83 -21.11 -1.72
CA SER A 636 27.79 -22.31 -2.57
C SER A 636 28.25 -23.54 -1.80
N MET A 637 29.29 -23.40 -0.98
CA MET A 637 29.81 -24.46 -0.12
C MET A 637 28.87 -24.81 1.03
N ALA A 638 28.21 -23.85 1.67
CA ALA A 638 27.25 -24.15 2.73
C ALA A 638 25.95 -24.79 2.17
N LEU A 639 25.59 -24.50 0.91
CA LEU A 639 24.32 -24.95 0.32
C LEU A 639 24.39 -26.33 -0.36
N VAL A 640 25.58 -26.78 -0.78
CA VAL A 640 25.73 -28.00 -1.60
C VAL A 640 25.17 -29.27 -0.94
N THR A 641 25.28 -29.40 0.38
CA THR A 641 24.77 -30.59 1.10
C THR A 641 23.26 -30.71 0.95
N TYR A 642 22.55 -29.59 1.14
CA TYR A 642 21.11 -29.49 0.90
C TYR A 642 20.75 -29.79 -0.55
N GLN A 643 21.48 -29.19 -1.50
CA GLN A 643 21.22 -29.41 -2.93
C GLN A 643 21.40 -30.88 -3.31
N TRP A 644 22.37 -31.58 -2.74
CA TRP A 644 22.52 -33.02 -2.92
C TRP A 644 21.34 -33.79 -2.34
N ARG A 645 20.89 -33.47 -1.11
CA ARG A 645 19.77 -34.15 -0.43
C ARG A 645 18.42 -33.91 -1.12
N ARG A 646 18.26 -32.81 -1.87
CA ARG A 646 17.08 -32.48 -2.69
C ARG A 646 17.22 -32.80 -4.19
N HIS A 647 18.32 -33.45 -4.58
CA HIS A 647 18.62 -33.76 -5.99
C HIS A 647 18.71 -32.53 -6.93
N LEU A 648 19.05 -31.36 -6.39
CA LEU A 648 19.23 -30.09 -7.14
C LEU A 648 20.64 -29.99 -7.75
N LEU A 649 21.08 -31.06 -8.42
CA LEU A 649 22.46 -31.23 -8.88
C LEU A 649 22.88 -30.19 -9.94
N GLY A 650 21.94 -29.75 -10.78
CA GLY A 650 22.18 -28.72 -11.79
C GLY A 650 22.54 -27.37 -11.17
N ASP A 651 21.84 -26.99 -10.11
CA ASP A 651 22.13 -25.77 -9.33
C ASP A 651 23.45 -25.91 -8.57
N ALA A 652 23.69 -27.05 -7.93
CA ALA A 652 24.94 -27.32 -7.22
C ALA A 652 26.15 -27.19 -8.16
N ARG A 653 26.08 -27.79 -9.35
CA ARG A 653 27.18 -27.72 -10.33
C ARG A 653 27.44 -26.28 -10.78
N ARG A 654 26.39 -25.51 -11.10
CA ARG A 654 26.52 -24.10 -11.50
C ARG A 654 27.17 -23.26 -10.40
N ASN A 655 26.68 -23.38 -9.18
CA ASN A 655 27.18 -22.60 -8.05
C ASN A 655 28.63 -22.98 -7.71
N LEU A 656 28.96 -24.27 -7.73
CA LEU A 656 30.32 -24.75 -7.42
C LEU A 656 31.34 -24.40 -8.49
N LEU A 657 30.96 -24.29 -9.76
CA LEU A 657 31.87 -23.80 -10.81
C LEU A 657 32.33 -22.36 -10.50
N HIS A 658 31.40 -21.47 -10.18
CA HIS A 658 31.74 -20.11 -9.74
C HIS A 658 32.47 -20.09 -8.39
N ALA A 659 32.14 -21.03 -7.48
CA ALA A 659 32.83 -21.16 -6.21
C ALA A 659 34.31 -21.55 -6.39
N VAL A 660 34.64 -22.42 -7.35
CA VAL A 660 36.03 -22.79 -7.66
C VAL A 660 36.80 -21.55 -8.11
N GLU A 661 36.26 -20.80 -9.06
CA GLU A 661 36.88 -19.56 -9.58
C GLU A 661 37.13 -18.56 -8.44
N ALA A 662 36.13 -18.32 -7.59
CA ALA A 662 36.25 -17.40 -6.45
C ALA A 662 37.21 -17.92 -5.36
N ALA A 663 37.23 -19.23 -5.08
CA ALA A 663 38.09 -19.81 -4.06
C ALA A 663 39.57 -19.87 -4.50
N GLU A 664 39.85 -20.09 -5.79
CA GLU A 664 41.22 -20.05 -6.31
C GLU A 664 41.88 -18.66 -6.17
N SER A 665 41.08 -17.59 -6.16
CA SER A 665 41.57 -16.22 -5.94
C SER A 665 41.69 -15.84 -4.45
N ALA A 666 40.74 -16.29 -3.61
CA ALA A 666 40.52 -15.71 -2.29
C ALA A 666 40.72 -16.64 -1.09
N ALA A 667 40.74 -17.97 -1.29
CA ALA A 667 40.71 -18.95 -0.21
C ALA A 667 42.07 -19.61 0.04
N ALA A 668 42.25 -20.22 1.22
CA ALA A 668 43.43 -21.02 1.51
C ALA A 668 43.47 -22.30 0.65
N PRO A 669 44.65 -22.90 0.39
CA PRO A 669 44.74 -24.12 -0.43
C PRO A 669 43.83 -25.27 0.05
N VAL A 670 43.70 -25.44 1.37
CA VAL A 670 42.82 -26.47 1.97
C VAL A 670 41.34 -26.22 1.70
N ASP A 671 40.90 -24.96 1.71
CA ASP A 671 39.53 -24.57 1.41
C ASP A 671 39.23 -24.75 -0.09
N CYS A 672 40.17 -24.34 -0.95
CA CYS A 672 40.06 -24.55 -2.39
C CYS A 672 40.02 -26.04 -2.74
N ALA A 673 40.82 -26.87 -2.08
CA ALA A 673 40.75 -28.33 -2.21
C ALA A 673 39.36 -28.87 -1.84
N MET A 674 38.75 -28.36 -0.77
CA MET A 674 37.40 -28.73 -0.37
C MET A 674 36.34 -28.33 -1.41
N VAL A 675 36.42 -27.14 -2.02
CA VAL A 675 35.51 -26.74 -3.11
C VAL A 675 35.64 -27.70 -4.30
N HIS A 676 36.86 -28.04 -4.69
CA HIS A 676 37.09 -29.04 -5.74
C HIS A 676 36.52 -30.42 -5.40
N ARG A 677 36.62 -30.87 -4.15
CA ARG A 677 35.99 -32.13 -3.70
C ARG A 677 34.47 -32.08 -3.84
N MET A 678 33.83 -30.95 -3.53
CA MET A 678 32.38 -30.81 -3.66
C MET A 678 31.95 -30.74 -5.12
N LEU A 679 32.68 -30.04 -5.98
CA LEU A 679 32.39 -30.04 -7.42
C LEU A 679 32.53 -31.46 -8.00
N ALA A 680 33.61 -32.17 -7.65
CA ALA A 680 33.81 -33.55 -8.04
C ALA A 680 32.69 -34.48 -7.51
N GLY A 681 32.24 -34.28 -6.27
CA GLY A 681 31.12 -35.02 -5.70
C GLY A 681 29.79 -34.76 -6.43
N THR A 682 29.61 -33.57 -6.99
CA THR A 682 28.43 -33.23 -7.81
C THR A 682 28.54 -33.88 -9.21
N GLN A 683 29.69 -33.79 -9.86
CA GLN A 683 29.96 -34.45 -11.14
C GLN A 683 29.85 -35.98 -11.05
N TRP A 684 30.34 -36.57 -9.95
CA TRP A 684 30.20 -38.00 -9.69
C TRP A 684 28.74 -38.45 -9.67
N ARG A 685 27.82 -37.61 -9.15
CA ARG A 685 26.38 -37.89 -9.14
C ARG A 685 25.74 -37.76 -10.52
N PHE A 686 26.32 -36.98 -11.42
CA PHE A 686 25.97 -36.98 -12.85
C PHE A 686 26.58 -38.16 -13.63
N GLY A 687 27.43 -38.99 -13.01
CA GLY A 687 28.18 -40.04 -13.70
C GLY A 687 29.41 -39.53 -14.48
N GLU A 688 29.76 -38.25 -14.34
CA GLU A 688 30.90 -37.58 -15.00
C GLU A 688 32.22 -37.90 -14.27
N TYR A 689 32.58 -39.19 -14.18
CA TYR A 689 33.69 -39.65 -13.34
C TYR A 689 35.06 -39.11 -13.76
N ASP A 690 35.31 -38.95 -15.06
CA ASP A 690 36.59 -38.42 -15.57
C ASP A 690 36.83 -36.97 -15.12
N ALA A 691 35.79 -36.13 -15.22
CA ALA A 691 35.84 -34.75 -14.75
C ALA A 691 36.05 -34.70 -13.23
N ALA A 692 35.35 -35.56 -12.49
CA ALA A 692 35.49 -35.67 -11.04
C ALA A 692 36.93 -36.04 -10.63
N VAL A 693 37.56 -37.00 -11.30
CA VAL A 693 38.98 -37.36 -11.05
C VAL A 693 39.92 -36.18 -11.30
N GLY A 694 39.67 -35.37 -12.34
CA GLY A 694 40.44 -34.16 -12.61
C GLY A 694 40.46 -33.20 -11.41
N HIS A 695 39.28 -32.88 -10.88
CA HIS A 695 39.15 -32.02 -9.71
C HIS A 695 39.69 -32.66 -8.42
N LEU A 696 39.51 -33.97 -8.22
CA LEU A 696 40.04 -34.66 -7.04
C LEU A 696 41.57 -34.71 -7.04
N ARG A 697 42.20 -34.89 -8.20
CA ARG A 697 43.67 -34.77 -8.33
C ARG A 697 44.15 -33.35 -8.03
N ARG A 698 43.38 -32.32 -8.42
CA ARG A 698 43.67 -30.93 -8.05
C ARG A 698 43.54 -30.72 -6.53
N ALA A 699 42.48 -31.24 -5.91
CA ALA A 699 42.29 -31.20 -4.46
C ALA A 699 43.42 -31.90 -3.69
N VAL A 700 43.88 -33.07 -4.15
CA VAL A 700 45.04 -33.77 -3.58
C VAL A 700 46.31 -32.93 -3.66
N ARG A 701 46.56 -32.23 -4.79
CA ARG A 701 47.73 -31.34 -4.92
C ARG A 701 47.65 -30.17 -3.95
N LEU A 702 46.52 -29.46 -3.92
CA LEU A 702 46.32 -28.31 -3.03
C LEU A 702 46.41 -28.70 -1.55
N SER A 703 45.91 -29.88 -1.17
CA SER A 703 46.02 -30.36 0.21
C SER A 703 47.46 -30.69 0.62
N LYS A 704 48.33 -31.04 -0.33
CA LYS A 704 49.76 -31.29 -0.07
C LYS A 704 50.59 -30.01 0.07
N GLU A 705 50.02 -28.85 -0.25
CA GLU A 705 50.69 -27.56 -0.06
C GLU A 705 50.64 -27.11 1.41
N ASP A 706 49.84 -27.78 2.25
CA ASP A 706 49.72 -27.53 3.69
C ASP A 706 50.09 -28.78 4.50
N ASP A 707 51.19 -28.70 5.26
CA ASP A 707 51.68 -29.79 6.12
C ASP A 707 51.02 -29.79 7.52
N SER A 708 50.08 -28.88 7.78
CA SER A 708 49.32 -28.84 9.04
C SER A 708 48.39 -30.05 9.19
N GLU A 709 47.84 -30.22 10.40
CA GLU A 709 46.82 -31.23 10.65
C GLU A 709 45.58 -31.04 9.75
N ALA A 710 45.18 -29.79 9.49
CA ALA A 710 44.09 -29.47 8.57
C ALA A 710 44.42 -29.86 7.12
N GLY A 711 45.67 -29.65 6.68
CA GLY A 711 46.16 -30.09 5.37
C GLY A 711 46.15 -31.61 5.21
N ARG A 712 46.64 -32.35 6.20
CA ARG A 712 46.60 -33.83 6.23
C ARG A 712 45.17 -34.38 6.23
N LEU A 713 44.28 -33.78 7.01
CA LEU A 713 42.85 -34.14 7.02
C LEU A 713 42.21 -33.88 5.64
N SER A 714 42.50 -32.72 5.03
CA SER A 714 42.02 -32.40 3.68
C SER A 714 42.55 -33.38 2.63
N LEU A 715 43.83 -33.79 2.75
CA LEU A 715 44.46 -34.77 1.88
C LEU A 715 43.79 -36.15 2.02
N ALA A 716 43.56 -36.61 3.25
CA ALA A 716 42.87 -37.88 3.52
C ALA A 716 41.47 -37.89 2.88
N ARG A 717 40.69 -36.82 3.10
CA ARG A 717 39.35 -36.66 2.51
C ARG A 717 39.38 -36.57 0.98
N SER A 718 40.42 -35.97 0.39
CA SER A 718 40.61 -35.88 -1.06
C SER A 718 40.94 -37.24 -1.68
N LEU A 719 41.85 -37.98 -1.05
CA LEU A 719 42.25 -39.33 -1.47
C LEU A 719 41.10 -40.33 -1.33
N HIS A 720 40.31 -40.23 -0.25
CA HIS A 720 39.11 -41.04 -0.07
C HIS A 720 38.12 -40.89 -1.24
N ARG A 721 37.78 -39.64 -1.57
CA ARG A 721 36.86 -39.35 -2.68
C ARG A 721 37.46 -39.75 -4.04
N LEU A 722 38.77 -39.57 -4.22
CA LEU A 722 39.48 -40.05 -5.41
C LEU A 722 39.38 -41.56 -5.55
N GLY A 723 39.64 -42.30 -4.48
CA GLY A 723 39.57 -43.76 -4.48
C GLY A 723 38.19 -44.30 -4.81
N ILE A 724 37.13 -43.71 -4.25
CA ILE A 724 35.73 -44.06 -4.60
C ILE A 724 35.44 -43.78 -6.07
N THR A 725 35.98 -42.70 -6.63
CA THR A 725 35.76 -42.31 -8.03
C THR A 725 36.52 -43.23 -8.99
N LEU A 726 37.79 -43.54 -8.70
CA LEU A 726 38.61 -44.50 -9.47
C LEU A 726 37.98 -45.89 -9.48
N ARG A 727 37.43 -46.32 -8.33
CA ARG A 727 36.65 -47.57 -8.24
C ARG A 727 35.48 -47.58 -9.23
N LYS A 728 34.76 -46.46 -9.39
CA LYS A 728 33.65 -46.34 -10.35
C LYS A 728 34.10 -46.32 -11.81
N GLN A 729 35.29 -45.84 -12.11
CA GLN A 729 35.93 -45.97 -13.43
C GLN A 729 36.47 -47.38 -13.71
N GLY A 730 36.52 -48.26 -12.71
CA GLY A 730 37.08 -49.60 -12.82
C GLY A 730 38.58 -49.68 -12.58
N ASP A 731 39.26 -48.56 -12.27
CA ASP A 731 40.66 -48.55 -11.82
C ASP A 731 40.74 -49.02 -10.36
N ARG A 732 40.69 -50.34 -10.21
CA ARG A 732 40.70 -51.00 -8.90
C ARG A 732 42.03 -50.87 -8.16
N THR A 733 43.14 -50.68 -8.87
CA THR A 733 44.48 -50.57 -8.26
C THR A 733 44.68 -49.17 -7.72
N GLY A 734 44.45 -48.14 -8.54
CA GLY A 734 44.53 -46.75 -8.07
C GLY A 734 43.51 -46.45 -6.97
N ALA A 735 42.34 -47.09 -7.01
CA ALA A 735 41.37 -47.01 -5.93
C ALA A 735 41.90 -47.55 -4.59
N GLU A 736 42.53 -48.73 -4.60
CA GLU A 736 43.10 -49.34 -3.39
C GLU A 736 44.24 -48.49 -2.82
N GLU A 737 45.16 -48.04 -3.67
CA GLU A 737 46.28 -47.17 -3.26
C GLU A 737 45.78 -45.88 -2.60
N ALA A 738 44.82 -45.18 -3.22
CA ALA A 738 44.28 -43.95 -2.69
C ALA A 738 43.51 -44.17 -1.37
N LEU A 739 42.73 -45.25 -1.26
CA LEU A 739 41.96 -45.55 -0.06
C LEU A 739 42.83 -46.00 1.12
N CYS A 740 43.90 -46.78 0.87
CA CYS A 740 44.85 -47.16 1.91
C CYS A 740 45.61 -45.94 2.45
N GLN A 741 46.08 -45.05 1.57
CA GLN A 741 46.72 -43.79 2.00
C GLN A 741 45.75 -42.89 2.77
N ALA A 742 44.48 -42.80 2.34
CA ALA A 742 43.46 -42.06 3.07
C ALA A 742 43.25 -42.64 4.50
N LEU A 743 43.17 -43.97 4.63
CA LEU A 743 43.01 -44.64 5.91
C LEU A 743 44.19 -44.38 6.86
N GLU A 744 45.43 -44.45 6.35
CA GLU A 744 46.63 -44.15 7.13
C GLU A 744 46.61 -42.71 7.65
N LEU A 745 46.33 -41.74 6.78
CA LEU A 745 46.24 -40.33 7.16
C LEU A 745 45.11 -40.06 8.18
N CYS A 746 43.93 -40.66 8.01
CA CYS A 746 42.82 -40.52 8.97
C CYS A 746 43.24 -41.01 10.37
N ARG A 747 43.99 -42.12 10.45
CA ARG A 747 44.51 -42.63 11.73
C ARG A 747 45.56 -41.72 12.34
N GLU A 748 46.45 -41.15 11.53
CA GLU A 748 47.46 -40.21 11.98
C GLU A 748 46.86 -38.95 12.62
N VAL A 749 45.78 -38.42 12.03
CA VAL A 749 45.07 -37.24 12.55
C VAL A 749 43.90 -37.59 13.48
N SER A 750 43.74 -38.87 13.85
CA SER A 750 42.66 -39.35 14.71
C SER A 750 41.23 -38.99 14.22
N ASP A 751 41.02 -38.92 12.90
CA ASP A 751 39.70 -38.72 12.28
C ASP A 751 38.95 -40.05 12.19
N ALA A 752 38.15 -40.34 13.23
CA ALA A 752 37.34 -41.56 13.30
C ALA A 752 36.29 -41.65 12.19
N VAL A 753 35.69 -40.53 11.78
CA VAL A 753 34.68 -40.50 10.70
C VAL A 753 35.35 -40.83 9.36
N GLY A 754 36.50 -40.21 9.09
CA GLY A 754 37.33 -40.50 7.92
C GLY A 754 37.85 -41.94 7.89
N GLU A 755 38.27 -42.49 9.04
CA GLU A 755 38.69 -43.90 9.15
C GLU A 755 37.55 -44.85 8.78
N ALA A 756 36.36 -44.68 9.36
CA ALA A 756 35.20 -45.51 9.04
C ALA A 756 34.83 -45.40 7.55
N ALA A 757 34.84 -44.20 6.98
CA ALA A 757 34.53 -43.97 5.58
C ALA A 757 35.55 -44.65 4.63
N ALA A 758 36.84 -44.64 4.97
CA ALA A 758 37.88 -45.31 4.20
C ALA A 758 37.79 -46.84 4.30
N LEU A 759 37.54 -47.37 5.50
CA LEU A 759 37.30 -48.80 5.72
C LEU A 759 36.07 -49.30 4.95
N ASN A 760 34.96 -48.55 4.98
CA ASN A 760 33.76 -48.87 4.22
C ASN A 760 34.03 -48.89 2.71
N ALA A 761 34.75 -47.89 2.19
CA ALA A 761 35.10 -47.83 0.78
C ALA A 761 36.01 -48.99 0.34
N LEU A 762 36.97 -49.40 1.17
CA LEU A 762 37.79 -50.60 0.96
C LEU A 762 36.94 -51.88 0.99
N GLY A 763 36.00 -51.97 1.93
CA GLY A 763 35.03 -53.07 1.99
C GLY A 763 34.21 -53.19 0.72
N ALA A 764 33.71 -52.07 0.21
CA ALA A 764 32.99 -52.01 -1.05
C ALA A 764 33.87 -52.33 -2.27
N LEU A 765 35.17 -52.03 -2.24
CA LEU A 765 36.13 -52.43 -3.28
C LEU A 765 36.38 -53.95 -3.26
N HIS A 766 36.53 -54.56 -2.08
CA HIS A 766 36.65 -56.01 -1.93
C HIS A 766 35.37 -56.73 -2.37
N HIS A 767 34.20 -56.18 -2.08
CA HIS A 767 32.91 -56.67 -2.60
C HIS A 767 32.92 -56.73 -4.13
N ASP A 768 33.34 -55.65 -4.81
CA ASP A 768 33.39 -55.58 -6.27
C ASP A 768 34.45 -56.51 -6.91
N ARG A 769 35.35 -57.08 -6.09
CA ARG A 769 36.32 -58.12 -6.47
C ARG A 769 35.82 -59.55 -6.16
N GLY A 770 34.67 -59.70 -5.50
CA GLY A 770 34.15 -61.00 -5.03
C GLY A 770 34.83 -61.50 -3.75
N GLU A 771 35.62 -60.68 -3.07
CA GLU A 771 36.35 -61.03 -1.85
C GLU A 771 35.48 -60.83 -0.60
N TYR A 772 34.32 -61.48 -0.54
CA TYR A 772 33.27 -61.18 0.44
C TYR A 772 33.72 -61.29 1.91
N THR A 773 34.59 -62.24 2.26
CA THR A 773 35.13 -62.36 3.63
C THR A 773 35.98 -61.15 4.03
N ARG A 774 36.77 -60.60 3.09
CA ARG A 774 37.54 -59.37 3.34
C ARG A 774 36.64 -58.16 3.38
N ALA A 775 35.64 -58.10 2.50
CA ALA A 775 34.63 -57.04 2.51
C ALA A 775 33.91 -56.96 3.86
N LEU A 776 33.45 -58.10 4.39
CA LEU A 776 32.80 -58.17 5.71
C LEU A 776 33.71 -57.68 6.83
N ARG A 777 34.97 -58.12 6.88
CA ARG A 777 35.92 -57.65 7.91
C ARG A 777 36.09 -56.13 7.86
N ARG A 778 36.33 -55.56 6.67
CA ARG A 778 36.49 -54.12 6.52
C ARG A 778 35.24 -53.33 6.90
N CYS A 779 34.06 -53.82 6.52
CA CYS A 779 32.81 -53.15 6.88
C CYS A 779 32.47 -53.32 8.37
N ALA A 780 32.83 -54.44 9.01
CA ALA A 780 32.67 -54.64 10.44
C ALA A 780 33.63 -53.75 11.24
N ASP A 781 34.87 -53.60 10.79
CA ASP A 781 35.83 -52.63 11.35
C ASP A 781 35.25 -51.20 11.24
N ALA A 782 34.71 -50.84 10.06
CA ALA A 782 34.06 -49.54 9.85
C ALA A 782 32.85 -49.34 10.78
N LEU A 783 32.01 -50.37 10.96
CA LEU A 783 30.85 -50.34 11.84
C LEU A 783 31.28 -50.10 13.30
N GLY A 784 32.28 -50.82 13.78
CA GLY A 784 32.79 -50.65 15.14
C GLY A 784 33.44 -49.29 15.41
N VAL A 785 33.90 -48.58 14.37
CA VAL A 785 34.37 -47.19 14.47
C VAL A 785 33.20 -46.22 14.47
N VAL A 786 32.27 -46.34 13.51
CA VAL A 786 31.16 -45.38 13.33
C VAL A 786 30.12 -45.45 14.46
N GLU A 787 29.91 -46.61 15.09
CA GLU A 787 29.04 -46.74 16.28
C GLU A 787 29.54 -45.93 17.49
N ARG A 788 30.81 -45.49 17.47
CA ARG A 788 31.39 -44.63 18.52
C ARG A 788 31.36 -43.16 18.16
N THR A 789 30.86 -42.80 16.97
CA THR A 789 30.70 -41.42 16.53
C THR A 789 29.24 -40.99 16.65
N VAL A 790 28.99 -39.69 16.61
CA VAL A 790 27.63 -39.13 16.52
C VAL A 790 27.11 -39.11 15.07
N GLU A 791 27.87 -39.67 14.14
CA GLU A 791 27.65 -39.54 12.71
C GLU A 791 26.69 -40.62 12.20
N ARG A 792 25.49 -40.20 11.80
CA ARG A 792 24.44 -41.13 11.36
C ARG A 792 24.52 -41.52 9.88
N SER A 793 25.05 -40.66 9.00
CA SER A 793 24.96 -40.86 7.54
C SER A 793 25.95 -41.93 7.07
N GLY A 794 27.17 -41.89 7.58
CA GLY A 794 28.21 -42.90 7.42
C GLY A 794 27.85 -44.21 8.11
N LEU A 795 27.13 -44.19 9.24
CA LEU A 795 26.51 -45.42 9.78
C LEU A 795 25.57 -46.03 8.73
N ALA A 796 24.67 -45.24 8.14
CA ALA A 796 23.80 -45.73 7.07
C ALA A 796 24.57 -46.20 5.83
N ASP A 797 25.65 -45.51 5.42
CA ASP A 797 26.50 -45.93 4.30
C ASP A 797 27.24 -47.26 4.57
N VAL A 798 27.63 -47.53 5.82
CA VAL A 798 28.24 -48.79 6.25
C VAL A 798 27.19 -49.90 6.28
N LEU A 799 26.02 -49.67 6.88
CA LEU A 799 24.90 -50.62 6.90
C LEU A 799 24.46 -50.98 5.47
N PHE A 800 24.35 -50.00 4.58
CA PHE A 800 24.05 -50.19 3.17
C PHE A 800 25.07 -51.12 2.47
N THR A 801 26.35 -50.89 2.73
CA THR A 801 27.43 -51.69 2.12
C THR A 801 27.46 -53.10 2.70
N LEU A 802 27.27 -53.26 4.01
CA LEU A 802 27.11 -54.56 4.66
C LEU A 802 25.92 -55.34 4.09
N ALA A 803 24.77 -54.69 3.92
CA ALA A 803 23.57 -55.32 3.35
C ALA A 803 23.85 -55.91 1.96
N LYS A 804 24.57 -55.16 1.11
CA LYS A 804 25.01 -55.66 -0.21
C LYS A 804 25.94 -56.87 -0.10
N VAL A 805 26.86 -56.87 0.85
CA VAL A 805 27.81 -58.00 1.04
C VAL A 805 27.08 -59.25 1.54
N HIS A 806 26.15 -59.10 2.49
CA HIS A 806 25.29 -60.20 2.95
C HIS A 806 24.41 -60.76 1.83
N LEU A 807 23.81 -59.88 1.03
CA LEU A 807 23.03 -60.27 -0.14
C LEU A 807 23.88 -61.08 -1.15
N ALA A 808 25.10 -60.63 -1.44
CA ALA A 808 26.02 -61.36 -2.33
C ALA A 808 26.43 -62.74 -1.79
N ARG A 809 26.29 -62.97 -0.49
CA ARG A 809 26.51 -64.27 0.19
C ARG A 809 25.22 -65.08 0.37
N ALA A 810 24.09 -64.61 -0.18
CA ALA A 810 22.75 -65.20 -0.03
C ALA A 810 22.21 -65.22 1.42
N GLU A 811 22.74 -64.35 2.29
CA GLU A 811 22.29 -64.13 3.68
C GLU A 811 21.19 -63.04 3.67
N ARG A 812 19.97 -63.44 3.29
CA ARG A 812 18.88 -62.50 2.96
C ARG A 812 18.29 -61.80 4.17
N ASP A 813 18.09 -62.52 5.28
CA ASP A 813 17.45 -61.97 6.48
C ASP A 813 18.31 -60.86 7.11
N GLU A 814 19.63 -61.07 7.14
CA GLU A 814 20.60 -60.07 7.56
C GLU A 814 20.60 -58.85 6.64
N ALA A 815 20.57 -59.07 5.32
CA ALA A 815 20.50 -57.97 4.35
C ALA A 815 19.22 -57.13 4.51
N ILE A 816 18.06 -57.76 4.72
CA ILE A 816 16.77 -57.10 4.98
C ILE A 816 16.85 -56.21 6.22
N SER A 817 17.39 -56.73 7.33
CA SER A 817 17.54 -55.98 8.58
C SER A 817 18.43 -54.74 8.39
N LEU A 818 19.56 -54.90 7.71
CA LEU A 818 20.52 -53.82 7.46
C LEU A 818 19.97 -52.75 6.51
N TYR A 819 19.28 -53.16 5.44
CA TYR A 819 18.62 -52.22 4.53
C TYR A 819 17.54 -51.41 5.23
N ARG A 820 16.70 -52.05 6.06
CA ARG A 820 15.66 -51.35 6.84
C ARG A 820 16.27 -50.25 7.73
N GLN A 821 17.33 -50.58 8.48
CA GLN A 821 18.01 -49.61 9.33
C GLN A 821 18.63 -48.46 8.53
N ALA A 822 19.28 -48.75 7.40
CA ALA A 822 19.84 -47.71 6.53
C ALA A 822 18.75 -46.79 5.95
N CYS A 823 17.62 -47.35 5.50
CA CYS A 823 16.46 -46.59 5.02
C CYS A 823 15.89 -45.65 6.09
N ASP A 824 15.72 -46.15 7.32
CA ASP A 824 15.19 -45.35 8.43
C ASP A 824 16.10 -44.16 8.73
N ILE A 825 17.42 -44.37 8.75
CA ILE A 825 18.39 -43.29 8.97
C ILE A 825 18.35 -42.27 7.82
N TYR A 826 18.37 -42.68 6.56
CA TYR A 826 18.31 -41.72 5.44
C TYR A 826 17.00 -40.93 5.41
N ARG A 827 15.89 -41.55 5.82
CA ARG A 827 14.60 -40.87 5.99
C ARG A 827 14.65 -39.82 7.09
N GLU A 828 15.21 -40.15 8.27
CA GLU A 828 15.40 -39.19 9.36
C GLU A 828 16.28 -38.00 8.97
N GLN A 829 17.23 -38.23 8.07
CA GLN A 829 18.13 -37.21 7.54
C GLN A 829 17.55 -36.41 6.37
N GLU A 830 16.33 -36.71 5.90
CA GLU A 830 15.73 -36.05 4.74
C GLU A 830 16.64 -36.13 3.49
N ASN A 831 17.36 -37.25 3.30
CA ASN A 831 18.30 -37.48 2.19
C ASN A 831 17.64 -38.31 1.08
N TRP A 832 16.91 -37.63 0.19
CA TRP A 832 16.05 -38.31 -0.79
C TRP A 832 16.80 -39.25 -1.74
N PRO A 833 17.96 -38.89 -2.33
CA PRO A 833 18.63 -39.80 -3.27
C PRO A 833 19.16 -41.08 -2.62
N ASN A 834 19.64 -40.99 -1.38
CA ASN A 834 20.13 -42.18 -0.68
C ASN A 834 18.96 -43.03 -0.15
N GLU A 835 17.86 -42.40 0.29
CA GLU A 835 16.63 -43.10 0.65
C GLU A 835 16.07 -43.85 -0.57
N ASP A 836 15.89 -43.18 -1.72
CA ASP A 836 15.43 -43.78 -2.98
C ASP A 836 16.25 -45.02 -3.36
N LYS A 837 17.57 -44.84 -3.48
CA LYS A 837 18.47 -45.91 -3.90
C LYS A 837 18.46 -47.09 -2.95
N THR A 838 18.40 -46.83 -1.65
CA THR A 838 18.40 -47.89 -0.63
C THR A 838 17.09 -48.64 -0.63
N ARG A 839 15.95 -47.94 -0.74
CA ARG A 839 14.62 -48.56 -0.80
C ARG A 839 14.42 -49.36 -2.08
N MET A 840 14.96 -48.93 -3.21
CA MET A 840 14.92 -49.72 -4.45
C MET A 840 15.60 -51.08 -4.29
N LEU A 841 16.83 -51.09 -3.78
CA LEU A 841 17.55 -52.35 -3.52
C LEU A 841 16.87 -53.18 -2.42
N PHE A 842 16.31 -52.51 -1.41
CA PHE A 842 15.58 -53.18 -0.35
C PHE A 842 14.33 -53.90 -0.89
N ALA A 843 13.54 -53.23 -1.74
CA ALA A 843 12.37 -53.82 -2.40
C ALA A 843 12.75 -55.02 -3.27
N GLU A 844 13.83 -54.95 -4.04
CA GLU A 844 14.33 -56.09 -4.83
C GLU A 844 14.64 -57.32 -3.95
N VAL A 845 15.26 -57.10 -2.79
CA VAL A 845 15.55 -58.18 -1.83
C VAL A 845 14.27 -58.76 -1.24
N LEU A 846 13.31 -57.91 -0.84
CA LEU A 846 12.02 -58.34 -0.30
C LEU A 846 11.22 -59.19 -1.30
N VAL A 847 11.20 -58.80 -2.58
CA VAL A 847 10.58 -59.60 -3.65
C VAL A 847 11.27 -60.97 -3.75
N SER A 848 12.60 -61.01 -3.70
CA SER A 848 13.34 -62.28 -3.74
C SER A 848 13.11 -63.18 -2.51
N ALA A 849 12.68 -62.60 -1.38
CA ALA A 849 12.36 -63.28 -0.14
C ALA A 849 10.86 -63.67 -0.04
N GLY A 850 10.02 -63.23 -0.99
CA GLY A 850 8.57 -63.48 -0.97
C GLY A 850 7.76 -62.51 -0.10
N GLU A 851 8.37 -61.42 0.40
CA GLU A 851 7.70 -60.38 1.19
C GLU A 851 7.10 -59.28 0.28
N THR A 852 6.16 -59.66 -0.59
CA THR A 852 5.62 -58.77 -1.63
C THR A 852 4.92 -57.52 -1.08
N ASP A 853 4.12 -57.65 -0.01
CA ASP A 853 3.38 -56.51 0.57
C ASP A 853 4.32 -55.41 1.11
N THR A 854 5.40 -55.83 1.77
CA THR A 854 6.44 -54.90 2.25
C THR A 854 7.15 -54.26 1.06
N ALA A 855 7.48 -55.02 0.02
CA ALA A 855 8.13 -54.50 -1.18
C ALA A 855 7.28 -53.44 -1.89
N VAL A 856 5.95 -53.65 -2.00
CA VAL A 856 4.99 -52.67 -2.54
C VAL A 856 5.06 -51.35 -1.78
N THR A 857 5.06 -51.40 -0.44
CA THR A 857 5.15 -50.20 0.41
C THR A 857 6.46 -49.43 0.17
N GLU A 858 7.58 -50.13 0.03
CA GLU A 858 8.88 -49.54 -0.25
C GLU A 858 8.93 -48.86 -1.63
N LEU A 859 8.36 -49.49 -2.66
CA LEU A 859 8.30 -48.94 -4.01
C LEU A 859 7.35 -47.74 -4.13
N GLU A 860 6.23 -47.72 -3.39
CA GLU A 860 5.35 -46.54 -3.32
C GLU A 860 6.09 -45.34 -2.74
N ARG A 861 6.90 -45.53 -1.70
CA ARG A 861 7.76 -44.48 -1.15
C ARG A 861 8.80 -44.01 -2.16
N VAL A 862 9.39 -44.92 -2.93
CA VAL A 862 10.32 -44.57 -4.02
C VAL A 862 9.65 -43.68 -5.07
N ILE A 863 8.41 -43.99 -5.49
CA ILE A 863 7.67 -43.17 -6.46
C ILE A 863 7.53 -41.74 -5.94
N VAL A 864 7.11 -41.55 -4.68
CA VAL A 864 6.99 -40.22 -4.07
C VAL A 864 8.32 -39.47 -4.08
N LEU A 865 9.42 -40.14 -3.71
CA LEU A 865 10.75 -39.52 -3.71
C LEU A 865 11.19 -39.12 -5.12
N ARG A 866 11.00 -39.98 -6.12
CA ARG A 866 11.36 -39.68 -7.52
C ARG A 866 10.53 -38.56 -8.10
N GLU A 867 9.23 -38.49 -7.77
CA GLU A 867 8.37 -37.37 -8.15
C GLU A 867 8.87 -36.04 -7.56
N LEU A 868 9.25 -36.03 -6.27
CA LEU A 868 9.86 -34.87 -5.61
C LEU A 868 11.22 -34.47 -6.23
N MET A 869 11.98 -35.43 -6.77
CA MET A 869 13.28 -35.21 -7.42
C MET A 869 13.19 -34.90 -8.93
N GLY A 870 11.99 -34.71 -9.49
CA GLY A 870 11.80 -34.30 -10.89
C GLY A 870 11.26 -35.40 -11.82
N GLY A 871 10.84 -36.54 -11.29
CA GLY A 871 10.05 -37.57 -11.98
C GLY A 871 10.84 -38.58 -12.81
N GLU A 872 12.18 -38.51 -12.82
CA GLU A 872 13.01 -39.48 -13.54
C GLU A 872 12.86 -40.89 -12.96
N GLY A 873 12.72 -41.90 -13.83
CA GLY A 873 12.59 -43.30 -13.41
C GLY A 873 11.28 -43.66 -12.69
N VAL A 874 10.30 -42.76 -12.57
CA VAL A 874 8.99 -43.06 -11.94
C VAL A 874 8.22 -44.13 -12.72
N ARG A 875 8.24 -44.06 -14.06
CA ARG A 875 7.55 -45.03 -14.92
C ARG A 875 8.04 -46.46 -14.70
N GLU A 876 9.36 -46.65 -14.61
CA GLU A 876 9.97 -47.96 -14.39
C GLU A 876 9.56 -48.56 -13.04
N VAL A 877 9.48 -47.73 -12.00
CA VAL A 877 9.05 -48.17 -10.66
C VAL A 877 7.55 -48.49 -10.65
N ARG A 878 6.73 -47.74 -11.38
CA ARG A 878 5.30 -48.05 -11.54
C ARG A 878 5.07 -49.36 -12.28
N GLU A 879 5.83 -49.63 -13.34
CA GLU A 879 5.79 -50.92 -14.06
C GLU A 879 6.20 -52.09 -13.14
N LEU A 880 7.23 -51.90 -12.30
CA LEU A 880 7.63 -52.89 -11.30
C LEU A 880 6.52 -53.11 -10.25
N LEU A 881 5.91 -52.04 -9.76
CA LEU A 881 4.83 -52.06 -8.77
C LEU A 881 3.58 -52.77 -9.33
N GLU A 882 3.21 -52.51 -10.59
CA GLU A 882 2.11 -53.17 -11.28
C GLU A 882 2.37 -54.67 -11.50
N GLY A 883 3.63 -55.06 -11.74
CA GLY A 883 3.99 -56.48 -11.88
C GLY A 883 3.97 -57.27 -10.56
N LEU A 884 4.00 -56.59 -9.41
CA LEU A 884 3.95 -57.21 -8.08
C LEU A 884 2.52 -57.28 -7.50
N ARG A 885 1.60 -56.47 -8.01
CA ARG A 885 0.17 -56.47 -7.67
C ARG A 885 -0.59 -57.46 -8.54
#